data_AF-B9U3F5-F1
#
_entry.id   AF-B9U3F5-F1
#
_cell.length_a   1.000
_cell.length_b   1.000
_cell.length_c   1.000
_cell.angle_alpha   90.00
_cell.angle_beta   90.00
_cell.angle_gamma   90.00
#
_symmetry.space_group_name_H-M   'P 1'
#
loop_
_entity.id
_entity.type
_entity.pdbx_description
1 polymer ?
#
loop_
_entity_poly.entity_id
_entity_poly.type
_entity_poly.pdbx_seq_one_letter_code
_entity_poly.pdbx_strand_id
1 'polypeptide(L)'
;RHGYGAKLTNIYSHEFTVETADAKTAQKYKQTWSNNMSKVGKPKITKNARGEEWTRITFRPDLKRFGMDSIDEDTAGLLRKRVYDMAGTVKNIKVFLNDDRLKVKNFKQYIEMYISSAAAEATDNAGGAAQPKPTVIYEQISNRWEVGFAVSDGTFQHISFANSIATTKGGTHVTVVSDQIAKNLITAIAKKNKAATVKAAQIKNHMWIFVNALIENPTFDSQTKETMTLPSSKFGTKPVLTENFMKKVMKSPIIDHVLNWAKFKADQQIKKTDGTKRSRLTGLPKLADANNAGTKNASKCTLILTEGDSAKALAVAGLGVVGRDNFGVFPLRGKILNVREASHDQIMKNQEIQNIKTIMGLQHNKSYTGVSSLRYGRLMIMTDQDHDGSHIKGLLINYLDHFFPSLLKLPDFLVEFVTPIVRVWKGTGNKKQTKDFFTIPEFEQWQQQTPDFHKWESKYFKGLGTSGDSDARDYFSHMSKHMIPFAPTQEGDKELIELAFSKKKADERKEWLRQLKPGTCLDHRLEEIPYSEFINKELILFSMADNIRSIPSVADGLKPGQREVIWACFKRKLKKEIKVAQLVGYVSEHAAYHHGEASLAATIVSLAQDFVGSNNVNLLSPNGQYGTRDQGGKDHAAPRYIFTDLPPLTRALYHPSDDPLLAVQKDDNLVIEPEYYVPVIPLVLVNGAEGIGTGW
;
A
#
# COMPACT_ATOMS: atom_id res chain seq x y z
N ARG A 1 17.17 18.98 -46.54
CA ARG A 1 18.35 18.31 -45.95
C ARG A 1 19.01 17.34 -46.92
N HIS A 2 18.41 16.19 -47.26
CA HIS A 2 19.04 15.22 -48.19
C HIS A 2 18.83 15.51 -49.69
N GLY A 3 18.16 16.62 -50.06
CA GLY A 3 17.96 17.00 -51.45
C GLY A 3 16.98 16.16 -52.27
N TYR A 4 16.38 15.09 -51.72
CA TYR A 4 15.51 14.17 -52.47
C TYR A 4 14.08 14.65 -52.74
N GLY A 5 13.44 15.39 -51.82
CA GLY A 5 11.97 15.59 -51.80
C GLY A 5 11.34 15.98 -53.15
N ALA A 6 11.78 17.08 -53.75
CA ALA A 6 11.26 17.53 -55.05
C ALA A 6 11.51 16.52 -56.19
N LYS A 7 12.64 15.79 -56.14
CA LYS A 7 12.96 14.76 -57.14
C LYS A 7 12.08 13.53 -56.96
N LEU A 8 11.83 13.10 -55.72
CA LEU A 8 10.90 12.00 -55.45
C LEU A 8 9.50 12.33 -55.96
N THR A 9 9.00 13.55 -55.73
CA THR A 9 7.72 13.99 -56.31
C THR A 9 7.73 13.89 -57.84
N ASN A 10 8.82 14.33 -58.49
CA ASN A 10 8.96 14.24 -59.94
C ASN A 10 9.02 12.77 -60.45
N ILE A 11 9.82 11.92 -59.81
CA ILE A 11 9.94 10.48 -60.12
C ILE A 11 8.57 9.78 -60.03
N TYR A 12 7.73 10.14 -59.07
CA TYR A 12 6.40 9.56 -58.90
C TYR A 12 5.29 10.34 -59.62
N SER A 13 5.62 11.17 -60.62
CA SER A 13 4.64 11.92 -61.41
C SER A 13 4.71 11.58 -62.90
N HIS A 14 3.56 11.58 -63.57
CA HIS A 14 3.49 11.56 -65.04
C HIS A 14 3.98 12.88 -65.63
N GLU A 15 3.64 13.99 -64.98
CA GLU A 15 4.06 15.34 -65.35
C GLU A 15 4.45 16.11 -64.09
N PHE A 16 5.57 16.82 -64.15
CA PHE A 16 6.04 17.70 -63.07
C PHE A 16 6.53 19.00 -63.69
N THR A 17 5.89 20.11 -63.36
CA THR A 17 6.18 21.44 -63.91
C THR A 17 6.66 22.36 -62.80
N VAL A 18 7.82 22.98 -63.02
CA VAL A 18 8.35 24.06 -62.21
C VAL A 18 8.17 25.36 -62.97
N GLU A 19 7.48 26.30 -62.36
CA GLU A 19 7.37 27.68 -62.82
C GLU A 19 7.91 28.60 -61.73
N THR A 20 8.80 29.53 -62.06
CA THR A 20 9.29 30.51 -61.11
C THR A 20 9.49 31.86 -61.78
N ALA A 21 9.19 32.93 -61.06
CA ALA A 21 9.49 34.30 -61.44
C ALA A 21 10.54 34.84 -60.47
N ASP A 22 11.65 35.35 -61.00
CA ASP A 22 12.74 35.94 -60.23
C ASP A 22 12.80 37.44 -60.55
N ALA A 23 12.66 38.27 -59.51
CA ALA A 23 12.68 39.72 -59.64
C ALA A 23 14.10 40.24 -59.89
N LYS A 24 15.16 39.55 -59.43
CA LYS A 24 16.56 39.98 -59.57
C LYS A 24 17.07 39.80 -60.99
N THR A 25 16.83 38.63 -61.58
CA THR A 25 17.22 38.35 -62.97
C THR A 25 16.21 38.89 -63.98
N ALA A 26 15.04 39.34 -63.52
CA ALA A 26 13.92 39.79 -64.34
C ALA A 26 13.47 38.74 -65.36
N GLN A 27 13.54 37.45 -64.99
CA GLN A 27 13.18 36.32 -65.84
C GLN A 27 12.09 35.45 -65.20
N LYS A 28 11.26 34.85 -66.06
CA LYS A 28 10.35 33.75 -65.71
C LYS A 28 10.88 32.47 -66.32
N TYR A 29 10.96 31.43 -65.51
CA TYR A 29 11.42 30.11 -65.90
C TYR A 29 10.25 29.13 -65.82
N LYS A 30 10.02 28.37 -66.88
CA LYS A 30 9.10 27.23 -66.90
C LYS A 30 9.79 26.01 -67.46
N GLN A 31 9.80 24.91 -66.72
CA GLN A 31 10.27 23.63 -67.21
C GLN A 31 9.37 22.51 -66.75
N THR A 32 9.11 21.56 -67.66
CA THR A 32 8.26 20.40 -67.41
C THR A 32 9.06 19.13 -67.64
N TRP A 33 8.95 18.20 -66.71
CA TRP A 33 9.42 16.83 -66.80
C TRP A 33 8.23 15.91 -67.03
N SER A 34 8.45 14.82 -67.75
CA SER A 34 7.44 13.78 -67.96
C SER A 34 8.02 12.38 -67.80
N ASN A 35 7.13 11.40 -67.68
CA ASN A 35 7.46 9.98 -67.56
C ASN A 35 8.43 9.71 -66.39
N ASN A 36 8.01 9.99 -65.16
CA ASN A 36 8.78 9.66 -63.95
C ASN A 36 10.18 10.28 -63.94
N MET A 37 10.29 11.56 -64.31
CA MET A 37 11.55 12.32 -64.44
C MET A 37 12.49 11.86 -65.57
N SER A 38 12.17 10.81 -66.34
CA SER A 38 13.04 10.29 -67.40
C SER A 38 13.14 11.21 -68.63
N LYS A 39 12.10 12.01 -68.89
CA LYS A 39 12.09 12.99 -69.99
C LYS A 39 12.13 14.39 -69.41
N VAL A 40 13.11 15.17 -69.87
CA VAL A 40 13.32 16.56 -69.47
C VAL A 40 12.93 17.48 -70.63
N GLY A 41 11.91 18.31 -70.44
CA GLY A 41 11.55 19.33 -71.42
C GLY A 41 12.57 20.46 -71.46
N LYS A 42 12.70 21.14 -72.61
CA LYS A 42 13.51 22.35 -72.73
C LYS A 42 12.90 23.46 -71.86
N PRO A 43 13.69 24.19 -71.06
CA PRO A 43 13.17 25.29 -70.27
C PRO A 43 12.72 26.46 -71.16
N LYS A 44 11.56 27.01 -70.87
CA LYS A 44 11.06 28.25 -71.48
C LYS A 44 11.38 29.41 -70.54
N ILE A 45 12.27 30.30 -70.99
CA ILE A 45 12.67 31.50 -70.25
C ILE A 45 12.05 32.72 -70.95
N THR A 46 11.29 33.52 -70.21
CA THR A 46 10.65 34.75 -70.72
C THR A 46 10.94 35.94 -69.81
N LYS A 47 10.68 37.17 -70.29
CA LYS A 47 10.85 38.39 -69.48
C LYS A 47 9.83 38.46 -68.33
N ASN A 48 10.28 38.81 -67.14
CA ASN A 48 9.45 39.11 -65.97
C ASN A 48 9.12 40.61 -65.89
N ALA A 49 8.36 41.11 -66.87
CA ALA A 49 8.09 42.55 -67.02
C ALA A 49 7.37 43.18 -65.81
N ARG A 50 6.73 42.37 -64.96
CA ARG A 50 5.96 42.81 -63.79
C ARG A 50 6.76 42.74 -62.48
N GLY A 51 8.03 42.33 -62.52
CA GLY A 51 8.87 42.22 -61.31
C GLY A 51 8.32 41.24 -60.27
N GLU A 52 7.66 40.16 -60.71
CA GLU A 52 7.04 39.17 -59.82
C GLU A 52 8.08 38.27 -59.14
N GLU A 53 7.81 37.80 -57.93
CA GLU A 53 8.66 36.87 -57.18
C GLU A 53 7.80 35.73 -56.62
N TRP A 54 7.91 34.54 -57.21
CA TRP A 54 7.16 33.37 -56.77
C TRP A 54 7.70 32.08 -57.37
N THR A 55 7.39 30.95 -56.74
CA THR A 55 7.60 29.61 -57.28
C THR A 55 6.29 28.83 -57.22
N ARG A 56 5.91 28.22 -58.34
CA ARG A 56 4.75 27.34 -58.49
C ARG A 56 5.21 25.97 -58.95
N ILE A 57 4.79 24.95 -58.21
CA ILE A 57 5.02 23.55 -58.53
C ILE A 57 3.69 22.93 -58.86
N THR A 58 3.55 22.40 -60.08
CA THR A 58 2.37 21.68 -60.53
C THR A 58 2.80 20.27 -60.88
N PHE A 59 2.11 19.26 -60.39
CA PHE A 59 2.44 17.87 -60.69
C PHE A 59 1.19 17.01 -60.81
N ARG A 60 1.28 15.98 -61.64
CA ARG A 60 0.26 14.96 -61.81
C ARG A 60 0.83 13.60 -61.37
N PRO A 61 0.42 13.08 -60.20
CA PRO A 61 0.91 11.80 -59.71
C PRO A 61 0.69 10.66 -60.70
N ASP A 62 1.64 9.72 -60.75
CA ASP A 62 1.50 8.44 -61.43
C ASP A 62 0.73 7.47 -60.53
N LEU A 63 -0.59 7.65 -60.45
CA LEU A 63 -1.48 6.94 -59.51
C LEU A 63 -1.41 5.42 -59.65
N LYS A 64 -1.12 4.91 -60.86
CA LYS A 64 -0.94 3.48 -61.11
C LYS A 64 0.18 2.87 -60.28
N ARG A 65 1.29 3.60 -60.04
CA ARG A 65 2.39 3.14 -59.18
C ARG A 65 2.00 3.05 -57.70
N PHE A 66 0.96 3.77 -57.31
CA PHE A 66 0.38 3.74 -55.98
C PHE A 66 -0.79 2.74 -55.88
N GLY A 67 -1.12 2.03 -56.97
CA GLY A 67 -2.26 1.10 -57.01
C GLY A 67 -3.60 1.81 -56.96
N MET A 68 -3.68 3.06 -57.44
CA MET A 68 -4.87 3.91 -57.38
C MET A 68 -5.34 4.31 -58.78
N ASP A 69 -6.65 4.36 -59.00
CA ASP A 69 -7.24 4.88 -60.24
C ASP A 69 -7.59 6.37 -60.15
N SER A 70 -7.89 6.86 -58.94
CA SER A 70 -8.21 8.26 -58.64
C SER A 70 -7.78 8.60 -57.21
N ILE A 71 -7.76 9.90 -56.86
CA ILE A 71 -7.57 10.34 -55.48
C ILE A 71 -8.93 10.26 -54.78
N ASP A 72 -9.09 9.29 -53.89
CA ASP A 72 -10.30 9.14 -53.07
C ASP A 72 -10.41 10.21 -51.97
N GLU A 73 -11.56 10.27 -51.31
CA GLU A 73 -11.84 11.27 -50.26
C GLU A 73 -10.95 11.12 -49.02
N ASP A 74 -10.50 9.90 -48.69
CA ASP A 74 -9.60 9.64 -47.56
C ASP A 74 -8.21 10.23 -47.84
N THR A 75 -7.66 9.96 -49.02
CA THR A 75 -6.39 10.50 -49.49
C THR A 75 -6.48 12.02 -49.63
N ALA A 76 -7.56 12.53 -50.21
CA ALA A 76 -7.83 13.96 -50.27
C ALA A 76 -7.90 14.56 -48.86
N GLY A 77 -8.53 13.88 -47.91
CA GLY A 77 -8.58 14.24 -46.49
C GLY A 77 -7.19 14.42 -45.87
N LEU A 78 -6.29 13.46 -46.09
CA LEU A 78 -4.90 13.54 -45.61
C LEU A 78 -4.12 14.71 -46.23
N LEU A 79 -4.29 14.94 -47.53
CA LEU A 79 -3.67 16.08 -48.23
C LEU A 79 -4.21 17.41 -47.70
N ARG A 80 -5.54 17.54 -47.55
CA ARG A 80 -6.19 18.72 -46.95
C ARG A 80 -5.68 18.97 -45.54
N LYS A 81 -5.66 17.94 -44.69
CA LYS A 81 -5.11 18.01 -43.33
C LYS A 81 -3.67 18.53 -43.33
N ARG A 82 -2.84 18.07 -44.26
CA ARG A 82 -1.45 18.53 -44.36
C ARG A 82 -1.33 20.02 -44.72
N VAL A 83 -2.27 20.56 -45.50
CA VAL A 83 -2.35 22.01 -45.77
C VAL A 83 -2.73 22.79 -44.51
N TYR A 84 -3.67 22.28 -43.71
CA TYR A 84 -4.00 22.85 -42.39
C TYR A 84 -2.82 22.83 -41.42
N ASP A 85 -2.00 21.76 -41.41
CA ASP A 85 -0.78 21.70 -40.61
C ASP A 85 0.17 22.87 -40.95
N MET A 86 0.32 23.21 -42.24
CA MET A 86 1.17 24.32 -42.66
C MET A 86 0.62 25.67 -42.18
N ALA A 87 -0.70 25.85 -42.23
CA ALA A 87 -1.36 27.06 -41.71
C ALA A 87 -1.21 27.22 -40.18
N GLY A 88 -1.19 26.10 -39.45
CA GLY A 88 -1.02 26.12 -38.00
C GLY A 88 0.42 26.26 -37.52
N THR A 89 1.39 25.73 -38.28
CA THR A 89 2.79 25.58 -37.80
C THR A 89 3.75 26.64 -38.34
N VAL A 90 3.45 27.25 -39.48
CA VAL A 90 4.28 28.31 -40.08
C VAL A 90 3.75 29.67 -39.67
N LYS A 91 4.65 30.50 -39.13
CA LYS A 91 4.30 31.84 -38.65
C LYS A 91 4.22 32.83 -39.82
N ASN A 92 3.30 33.79 -39.71
CA ASN A 92 3.18 34.97 -40.60
C ASN A 92 2.90 34.65 -42.08
N ILE A 93 2.18 33.56 -42.39
CA ILE A 93 1.75 33.24 -43.75
C ILE A 93 0.22 33.22 -43.89
N LYS A 94 -0.26 33.33 -45.12
CA LYS A 94 -1.67 33.09 -45.49
C LYS A 94 -1.72 31.84 -46.36
N VAL A 95 -2.47 30.84 -45.93
CA VAL A 95 -2.61 29.57 -46.66
C VAL A 95 -3.97 29.53 -47.34
N PHE A 96 -3.98 29.13 -48.60
CA PHE A 96 -5.17 28.96 -49.42
C PHE A 96 -5.25 27.50 -49.87
N LEU A 97 -6.45 26.96 -49.89
CA LEU A 97 -6.76 25.63 -50.40
C LEU A 97 -7.88 25.79 -51.42
N ASN A 98 -7.59 25.53 -52.70
CA ASN A 98 -8.53 25.79 -53.81
C ASN A 98 -9.10 27.21 -53.78
N ASP A 99 -8.23 28.21 -53.67
CA ASP A 99 -8.55 29.64 -53.57
C ASP A 99 -9.31 30.08 -52.30
N ASP A 100 -9.72 29.15 -51.44
CA ASP A 100 -10.31 29.45 -50.14
C ASP A 100 -9.24 29.67 -49.07
N ARG A 101 -9.29 30.83 -48.42
CA ARG A 101 -8.35 31.17 -47.34
C ARG A 101 -8.67 30.40 -46.06
N LEU A 102 -7.70 29.65 -45.55
CA LEU A 102 -7.83 28.97 -44.26
C LEU A 102 -7.89 29.98 -43.10
N LYS A 103 -8.82 29.75 -42.17
CA LYS A 103 -9.08 30.66 -41.02
C LYS A 103 -8.08 30.51 -39.88
N VAL A 104 -7.35 29.39 -39.82
CA VAL A 104 -6.33 29.10 -38.80
C VAL A 104 -5.13 30.03 -38.99
N LYS A 105 -4.73 30.74 -37.93
CA LYS A 105 -3.67 31.76 -37.98
C LYS A 105 -2.41 31.40 -37.21
N ASN A 106 -2.48 30.47 -36.27
CA ASN A 106 -1.38 30.11 -35.38
C ASN A 106 -1.56 28.72 -34.79
N PHE A 107 -0.51 28.25 -34.10
CA PHE A 107 -0.48 26.90 -33.55
C PHE A 107 -1.53 26.66 -32.47
N LYS A 108 -1.87 27.69 -31.67
CA LYS A 108 -2.93 27.59 -30.66
C LYS A 108 -4.30 27.27 -31.29
N GLN A 109 -4.69 28.02 -32.32
CA GLN A 109 -5.95 27.78 -33.04
C GLN A 109 -5.97 26.40 -33.72
N TYR A 110 -4.81 25.95 -34.21
CA TYR A 110 -4.67 24.62 -34.77
C TYR A 110 -4.90 23.51 -33.72
N ILE A 111 -4.36 23.66 -32.51
CA ILE A 111 -4.62 22.74 -31.39
C ILE A 111 -6.11 22.73 -31.01
N GLU A 112 -6.75 23.90 -30.96
CA GLU A 112 -8.17 24.03 -30.64
C GLU A 112 -9.09 23.26 -31.61
N MET A 113 -8.68 23.06 -32.87
CA MET A 113 -9.40 22.22 -33.83
C MET A 113 -9.43 20.75 -33.42
N TYR A 114 -8.29 20.16 -33.02
CA TYR A 114 -8.23 18.77 -32.55
C TYR A 114 -9.13 18.53 -31.36
N ILE A 115 -9.15 19.49 -30.45
CA ILE A 115 -9.86 19.38 -29.18
C ILE A 115 -11.36 19.57 -29.39
N SER A 116 -11.74 20.43 -30.34
CA SER A 116 -13.14 20.59 -30.72
C SER A 116 -13.64 19.34 -31.48
N SER A 117 -12.82 18.70 -32.30
CA SER A 117 -13.13 17.42 -32.96
C SER A 117 -13.31 16.30 -31.94
N ALA A 118 -12.36 16.13 -31.03
CA ALA A 118 -12.43 15.10 -29.98
C ALA A 118 -13.65 15.31 -29.06
N ALA A 119 -14.00 16.56 -28.75
CA ALA A 119 -15.21 16.86 -27.96
C ALA A 119 -16.50 16.53 -28.72
N ALA A 120 -16.54 16.78 -30.03
CA ALA A 120 -17.68 16.42 -30.87
C ALA A 120 -17.86 14.90 -30.94
N GLU A 121 -16.78 14.16 -31.23
CA GLU A 121 -16.78 12.70 -31.24
C GLU A 121 -17.21 12.10 -29.89
N ALA A 122 -16.73 12.67 -28.77
CA ALA A 122 -17.14 12.25 -27.44
C ALA A 122 -18.62 12.51 -27.16
N THR A 123 -19.17 13.62 -27.67
CA THR A 123 -20.60 13.97 -27.53
C THR A 123 -21.48 13.03 -28.33
N ASP A 124 -21.08 12.71 -29.57
CA ASP A 124 -21.79 11.76 -30.43
C ASP A 124 -21.80 10.36 -29.82
N ASN A 125 -20.66 9.89 -29.30
CA ASN A 125 -20.54 8.60 -28.62
C ASN A 125 -21.32 8.53 -27.30
N ALA A 126 -21.56 9.66 -26.65
CA ALA A 126 -22.35 9.76 -25.42
C ALA A 126 -23.86 9.98 -25.67
N GLY A 127 -24.33 9.81 -26.91
CA GLY A 127 -25.75 9.96 -27.24
C GLY A 127 -26.25 11.42 -27.16
N GLY A 128 -25.38 12.40 -27.39
CA GLY A 128 -25.74 13.82 -27.42
C GLY A 128 -25.66 14.54 -26.07
N ALA A 129 -25.18 13.89 -25.01
CA ALA A 129 -24.95 14.55 -23.73
C ALA A 129 -23.76 15.53 -23.82
N ALA A 130 -23.99 16.80 -23.48
CA ALA A 130 -22.96 17.84 -23.54
C ALA A 130 -21.78 17.51 -22.60
N GLN A 131 -20.63 17.17 -23.19
CA GLN A 131 -19.39 16.99 -22.45
C GLN A 131 -18.68 18.34 -22.27
N PRO A 132 -18.05 18.58 -21.10
CA PRO A 132 -17.26 19.80 -20.91
C PRO A 132 -16.13 19.86 -21.93
N LYS A 133 -16.05 20.96 -22.68
CA LYS A 133 -15.02 21.17 -23.70
C LYS A 133 -13.63 21.01 -23.06
N PRO A 134 -12.77 20.09 -23.53
CA PRO A 134 -11.45 19.90 -22.94
C PRO A 134 -10.67 21.21 -23.01
N THR A 135 -10.13 21.65 -21.88
CA THR A 135 -9.40 22.91 -21.81
C THR A 135 -7.98 22.69 -22.33
N VAL A 136 -7.61 23.43 -23.37
CA VAL A 136 -6.24 23.45 -23.88
C VAL A 136 -5.39 24.38 -23.04
N ILE A 137 -4.28 23.86 -22.56
CA ILE A 137 -3.24 24.66 -21.91
C ILE A 137 -2.14 24.88 -22.95
N TYR A 138 -1.99 26.11 -23.42
CA TYR A 138 -1.02 26.48 -24.45
C TYR A 138 0.01 27.47 -23.88
N GLU A 139 1.25 27.32 -24.31
CA GLU A 139 2.35 28.23 -24.04
C GLU A 139 3.31 28.32 -25.23
N GLN A 140 3.65 29.55 -25.62
CA GLN A 140 4.79 29.82 -26.48
C GLN A 140 6.02 30.07 -25.59
N ILE A 141 6.86 29.05 -25.43
CA ILE A 141 8.05 29.09 -24.56
C ILE A 141 9.11 30.06 -25.11
N SER A 142 9.28 30.05 -26.44
CA SER A 142 10.22 30.94 -27.14
C SER A 142 9.81 31.11 -28.60
N ASN A 143 10.58 31.87 -29.38
CA ASN A 143 10.37 31.97 -30.82
C ASN A 143 10.47 30.62 -31.55
N ARG A 144 11.17 29.65 -30.96
CA ARG A 144 11.41 28.32 -31.52
C ARG A 144 10.56 27.20 -30.92
N TRP A 145 9.79 27.45 -29.86
CA TRP A 145 9.04 26.41 -29.17
C TRP A 145 7.64 26.87 -28.78
N GLU A 146 6.64 26.11 -29.22
CA GLU A 146 5.25 26.22 -28.77
C GLU A 146 4.79 24.85 -28.29
N VAL A 147 4.16 24.82 -27.12
CA VAL A 147 3.69 23.60 -26.47
C VAL A 147 2.21 23.75 -26.10
N GLY A 148 1.44 22.72 -26.41
CA GLY A 148 0.06 22.54 -25.94
C GLY A 148 -0.07 21.27 -25.11
N PHE A 149 -0.97 21.30 -24.14
CA PHE A 149 -1.36 20.18 -23.31
C PHE A 149 -2.88 20.10 -23.24
N ALA A 150 -3.40 18.89 -23.37
CA ALA A 150 -4.74 18.50 -22.97
C ALA A 150 -4.69 17.16 -22.22
N VAL A 151 -5.77 16.85 -21.50
CA VAL A 151 -5.91 15.55 -20.84
C VAL A 151 -6.41 14.54 -21.87
N SER A 152 -5.82 13.35 -21.89
CA SER A 152 -6.29 12.23 -22.72
C SER A 152 -7.00 11.16 -21.90
N ASP A 153 -7.80 10.34 -22.58
CA ASP A 153 -8.57 9.25 -21.97
C ASP A 153 -7.73 7.96 -21.83
N GLY A 154 -6.58 8.07 -21.17
CA GLY A 154 -5.76 6.92 -20.78
C GLY A 154 -4.90 6.32 -21.88
N THR A 155 -4.79 6.97 -23.03
CA THR A 155 -3.76 6.71 -24.05
C THR A 155 -2.87 7.94 -24.25
N PHE A 156 -1.55 7.76 -24.30
CA PHE A 156 -0.66 8.88 -24.62
C PHE A 156 -0.86 9.29 -26.07
N GLN A 157 -1.18 10.57 -26.29
CA GLN A 157 -1.40 11.12 -27.62
C GLN A 157 -0.44 12.29 -27.85
N HIS A 158 0.02 12.45 -29.09
CA HIS A 158 0.79 13.63 -29.44
C HIS A 158 0.59 14.08 -30.88
N ILE A 159 0.71 15.39 -31.10
CA ILE A 159 0.78 16.01 -32.43
C ILE A 159 1.99 16.93 -32.44
N SER A 160 3.00 16.58 -33.24
CA SER A 160 4.30 17.24 -33.13
C SER A 160 4.90 17.59 -34.48
N PHE A 161 5.64 18.70 -34.50
CA PHE A 161 6.29 19.25 -35.67
C PHE A 161 7.71 19.70 -35.34
N ALA A 162 8.67 19.30 -36.18
CA ALA A 162 10.04 19.77 -36.15
C ALA A 162 10.35 20.48 -37.48
N ASN A 163 10.51 21.81 -37.45
CA ASN A 163 10.66 22.64 -38.65
C ASN A 163 9.51 22.45 -39.66
N SER A 164 8.27 22.47 -39.17
CA SER A 164 7.04 22.21 -39.94
C SER A 164 6.94 20.81 -40.56
N ILE A 165 7.87 19.91 -40.27
CA ILE A 165 7.79 18.49 -40.64
C ILE A 165 6.93 17.78 -39.59
N ALA A 166 5.88 17.09 -40.03
CA ALA A 166 5.02 16.32 -39.14
C ALA A 166 5.75 15.08 -38.62
N THR A 167 6.14 15.09 -37.35
CA THR A 167 6.76 13.95 -36.67
C THR A 167 5.67 13.08 -36.07
N THR A 168 4.99 12.32 -36.92
CA THR A 168 3.81 11.52 -36.58
C THR A 168 4.09 10.39 -35.57
N LYS A 169 5.33 9.91 -35.51
CA LYS A 169 5.82 8.94 -34.50
C LYS A 169 6.54 9.61 -33.32
N GLY A 170 6.56 10.95 -33.29
CA GLY A 170 7.12 11.73 -32.21
C GLY A 170 8.63 11.79 -32.26
N GLY A 171 9.28 11.53 -31.13
CA GLY A 171 10.74 11.59 -31.00
C GLY A 171 11.20 12.38 -29.78
N THR A 172 12.49 12.71 -29.78
CA THR A 172 13.18 13.27 -28.60
C THR A 172 12.60 14.61 -28.13
N HIS A 173 12.07 15.45 -29.02
CA HIS A 173 11.39 16.72 -28.67
C HIS A 173 10.10 16.48 -27.87
N VAL A 174 9.31 15.48 -28.26
CA VAL A 174 8.08 15.10 -27.53
C VAL A 174 8.43 14.50 -26.18
N THR A 175 9.45 13.65 -26.13
CA THR A 175 9.93 13.02 -24.89
C THR A 175 10.37 14.07 -23.86
N VAL A 176 11.18 15.05 -24.26
CA VAL A 176 11.67 16.12 -23.37
C VAL A 176 10.52 16.93 -22.76
N VAL A 177 9.47 17.23 -23.53
CA VAL A 177 8.30 17.97 -23.03
C VAL A 177 7.45 17.09 -22.09
N SER A 178 7.14 15.87 -22.51
CA SER A 178 6.30 14.94 -21.72
C SER A 178 6.96 14.51 -20.40
N ASP A 179 8.28 14.32 -20.37
CA ASP A 179 9.04 13.99 -19.17
C ASP A 179 9.01 15.11 -18.12
N GLN A 180 9.15 16.37 -18.55
CA GLN A 180 9.09 17.51 -17.65
C GLN A 180 7.73 17.60 -16.95
N ILE A 181 6.65 17.43 -17.71
CA ILE A 181 5.28 17.47 -17.17
C ILE A 181 5.04 16.26 -16.24
N ALA A 182 5.39 15.05 -16.67
CA ALA A 182 5.21 13.85 -15.85
C ALA A 182 5.98 13.93 -14.53
N LYS A 183 7.23 14.40 -14.53
CA LYS A 183 8.02 14.58 -13.30
C LYS A 183 7.38 15.57 -12.32
N ASN A 184 6.83 16.68 -12.82
CA ASN A 184 6.11 17.65 -12.00
C ASN A 184 4.84 17.04 -11.39
N LEU A 185 4.06 16.32 -12.22
CA LEU A 185 2.82 15.66 -11.80
C LEU A 185 3.04 14.54 -10.77
N ILE A 186 4.12 13.76 -10.86
CA ILE A 186 4.46 12.75 -9.82
C ILE A 186 4.52 13.42 -8.45
N THR A 187 5.19 14.56 -8.36
CA THR A 187 5.36 15.29 -7.10
C THR A 187 4.02 15.81 -6.59
N ALA A 188 3.17 16.32 -7.49
CA ALA A 188 1.84 16.81 -7.14
C ALA A 188 0.89 15.68 -6.68
N ILE A 189 0.90 14.54 -7.37
CA ILE A 189 0.11 13.35 -7.03
C ILE A 189 0.52 12.82 -5.66
N ALA A 190 1.84 12.68 -5.40
CA ALA A 190 2.34 12.22 -4.12
C ALA A 190 1.95 13.14 -2.94
N LYS A 191 1.86 14.46 -3.19
CA LYS A 191 1.35 15.42 -2.20
C LYS A 191 -0.15 15.23 -1.91
N LYS A 192 -0.96 14.95 -2.94
CA LYS A 192 -2.42 14.75 -2.80
C LYS A 192 -2.77 13.38 -2.21
N ASN A 193 -2.07 12.32 -2.61
CA ASN A 193 -2.25 10.97 -2.10
C ASN A 193 -0.92 10.21 -2.05
N LYS A 194 -0.30 10.17 -0.87
CA LYS A 194 0.97 9.46 -0.64
C LYS A 194 0.89 7.95 -0.89
N ALA A 195 -0.31 7.35 -0.81
CA ALA A 195 -0.51 5.92 -1.01
C ALA A 195 -0.61 5.54 -2.51
N ALA A 196 -0.86 6.51 -3.39
CA ALA A 196 -0.92 6.27 -4.83
C ALA A 196 0.49 6.27 -5.43
N THR A 197 1.10 5.08 -5.53
CA THR A 197 2.40 4.89 -6.18
C THR A 197 2.25 4.80 -7.70
N VAL A 198 2.38 5.94 -8.38
CA VAL A 198 2.22 6.05 -9.85
C VAL A 198 3.56 6.35 -10.53
N LYS A 199 3.84 5.67 -11.64
CA LYS A 199 5.07 5.84 -12.44
C LYS A 199 4.90 6.90 -13.53
N ALA A 200 5.99 7.53 -13.96
CA ALA A 200 5.98 8.55 -15.02
C ALA A 200 5.30 8.07 -16.32
N ALA A 201 5.58 6.83 -16.73
CA ALA A 201 4.97 6.23 -17.92
C ALA A 201 3.44 6.09 -17.79
N GLN A 202 2.93 5.83 -16.59
CA GLN A 202 1.49 5.73 -16.35
C GLN A 202 0.83 7.11 -16.43
N ILE A 203 1.48 8.14 -15.89
CA ILE A 203 0.99 9.53 -16.00
C ILE A 203 0.96 9.98 -17.46
N LYS A 204 2.01 9.66 -18.23
CA LYS A 204 2.09 9.97 -19.67
C LYS A 204 0.90 9.42 -20.45
N ASN A 205 0.38 8.26 -20.08
CA ASN A 205 -0.80 7.71 -20.75
C ASN A 205 -2.05 8.59 -20.62
N HIS A 206 -2.08 9.57 -19.72
CA HIS A 206 -3.21 10.51 -19.56
C HIS A 206 -2.91 11.89 -20.17
N MET A 207 -1.88 11.99 -21.01
CA MET A 207 -1.44 13.25 -21.61
C MET A 207 -1.68 13.27 -23.12
N TRP A 208 -2.23 14.39 -23.61
CA TRP A 208 -2.24 14.74 -25.02
C TRP A 208 -1.34 15.96 -25.24
N ILE A 209 -0.21 15.75 -25.93
CA ILE A 209 0.84 16.75 -26.09
C ILE A 209 0.92 17.30 -27.50
N PHE A 210 0.98 18.61 -27.63
CA PHE A 210 1.17 19.31 -28.90
C PHE A 210 2.51 20.02 -28.88
N VAL A 211 3.34 19.84 -29.91
CA VAL A 211 4.68 20.46 -29.97
C VAL A 211 4.93 21.05 -31.35
N ASN A 212 5.21 22.34 -31.44
CA ASN A 212 5.77 22.97 -32.63
C ASN A 212 7.17 23.49 -32.29
N ALA A 213 8.20 22.93 -32.93
CA ALA A 213 9.59 23.20 -32.61
C ALA A 213 10.40 23.59 -33.85
N LEU A 214 11.29 24.58 -33.68
CA LEU A 214 12.32 24.94 -34.64
C LEU A 214 13.68 24.40 -34.15
N ILE A 215 14.15 23.33 -34.78
CA ILE A 215 15.32 22.55 -34.36
C ILE A 215 16.49 22.83 -35.30
N GLU A 216 17.67 23.07 -34.73
CA GLU A 216 18.91 23.18 -35.50
C GLU A 216 19.34 21.81 -36.01
N ASN A 217 19.51 21.68 -37.32
CA ASN A 217 20.03 20.47 -37.96
C ASN A 217 19.36 19.15 -37.50
N PRO A 218 18.00 19.03 -37.57
CA PRO A 218 17.26 17.90 -37.00
C PRO A 218 17.59 16.59 -37.72
N THR A 219 17.93 15.55 -36.95
CA THR A 219 18.10 14.18 -37.44
C THR A 219 16.83 13.38 -37.22
N PHE A 220 16.58 12.44 -38.12
CA PHE A 220 15.39 11.59 -38.11
C PHE A 220 15.78 10.12 -38.29
N ASP A 221 14.82 9.24 -38.02
CA ASP A 221 14.93 7.79 -38.23
C ASP A 221 15.12 7.40 -39.69
N SER A 222 14.42 8.07 -40.60
CA SER A 222 14.44 7.78 -42.04
C SER A 222 14.14 9.03 -42.89
N GLN A 223 14.07 8.84 -44.20
CA GLN A 223 13.73 9.90 -45.16
C GLN A 223 12.28 10.39 -45.04
N THR A 224 11.36 9.59 -44.49
CA THR A 224 9.96 10.02 -44.22
C THR A 224 9.89 11.00 -43.05
N LYS A 225 10.88 10.96 -42.15
CA LYS A 225 11.07 11.90 -41.02
C LYS A 225 9.93 11.89 -40.01
N GLU A 226 9.37 10.73 -39.77
CA GLU A 226 8.26 10.53 -38.84
C GLU A 226 8.71 10.60 -37.37
N THR A 227 9.98 10.24 -37.09
CA THR A 227 10.55 10.25 -35.75
C THR A 227 11.80 11.12 -35.68
N MET A 228 11.82 12.13 -34.80
CA MET A 228 13.03 12.93 -34.56
C MET A 228 13.97 12.23 -33.56
N THR A 229 15.24 12.06 -33.95
CA THR A 229 16.23 11.29 -33.19
C THR A 229 17.33 12.15 -32.56
N LEU A 230 17.37 13.44 -32.87
CA LEU A 230 18.43 14.34 -32.41
C LEU A 230 18.46 14.39 -30.87
N PRO A 231 19.61 14.23 -30.21
CA PRO A 231 19.69 14.39 -28.76
C PRO A 231 19.31 15.82 -28.32
N SER A 232 18.65 15.93 -27.16
CA SER A 232 18.13 17.21 -26.65
C SER A 232 19.19 18.28 -26.37
N SER A 233 20.44 17.86 -26.12
CA SER A 233 21.59 18.76 -25.98
C SER A 233 21.96 19.50 -27.27
N LYS A 234 21.52 19.02 -28.44
CA LYS A 234 21.87 19.56 -29.76
C LYS A 234 20.72 20.31 -30.45
N PHE A 235 19.61 20.58 -29.77
CA PHE A 235 18.46 21.30 -30.34
C PHE A 235 18.75 22.76 -30.72
N GLY A 236 19.85 23.33 -30.21
CA GLY A 236 20.15 24.76 -30.26
C GLY A 236 19.40 25.58 -29.20
N THR A 237 18.24 25.11 -28.74
CA THR A 237 17.44 25.71 -27.65
C THR A 237 16.77 24.62 -26.81
N LYS A 238 16.50 24.89 -25.52
CA LYS A 238 15.82 23.94 -24.62
C LYS A 238 14.38 24.38 -24.34
N PRO A 239 13.37 23.49 -24.46
CA PRO A 239 11.98 23.82 -24.11
C PRO A 239 11.77 23.70 -22.61
N VAL A 240 12.11 24.76 -21.86
CA VAL A 240 11.83 24.85 -20.42
C VAL A 240 10.41 25.38 -20.21
N LEU A 241 9.51 24.53 -19.70
CA LEU A 241 8.13 24.91 -19.42
C LEU A 241 8.06 25.84 -18.21
N THR A 242 7.22 26.87 -18.26
CA THR A 242 7.13 27.83 -17.16
C THR A 242 6.38 27.27 -15.96
N GLU A 243 6.60 27.85 -14.78
CA GLU A 243 5.82 27.52 -13.60
C GLU A 243 4.32 27.78 -13.79
N ASN A 244 3.96 28.82 -14.55
CA ASN A 244 2.56 29.14 -14.83
C ASN A 244 1.89 28.04 -15.66
N PHE A 245 2.59 27.51 -16.67
CA PHE A 245 2.14 26.37 -17.45
C PHE A 245 1.94 25.15 -16.56
N MET A 246 2.94 24.79 -15.74
CA MET A 246 2.85 23.66 -14.81
C MET A 246 1.70 23.81 -13.81
N LYS A 247 1.49 25.02 -13.26
CA LYS A 247 0.36 25.33 -12.36
C LYS A 247 -0.99 25.11 -13.05
N LYS A 248 -1.14 25.49 -14.32
CA LYS A 248 -2.36 25.22 -15.09
C LYS A 248 -2.56 23.73 -15.32
N VAL A 249 -1.49 22.98 -15.65
CA VAL A 249 -1.56 21.53 -15.84
C VAL A 249 -1.98 20.82 -14.55
N MET A 250 -1.45 21.22 -13.39
CA MET A 250 -1.86 20.67 -12.09
C MET A 250 -3.33 20.98 -11.73
N LYS A 251 -3.88 22.10 -12.21
CA LYS A 251 -5.30 22.46 -12.03
C LYS A 251 -6.23 21.75 -13.03
N SER A 252 -5.68 21.09 -14.05
CA SER A 252 -6.47 20.26 -14.96
C SER A 252 -6.91 18.96 -14.30
N PRO A 253 -7.90 18.23 -14.84
CA PRO A 253 -8.40 16.99 -14.24
C PRO A 253 -7.41 15.81 -14.30
N ILE A 254 -6.19 15.99 -14.84
CA ILE A 254 -5.20 14.93 -14.98
C ILE A 254 -4.85 14.24 -13.65
N ILE A 255 -4.72 14.98 -12.55
CA ILE A 255 -4.37 14.39 -11.24
C ILE A 255 -5.47 13.43 -10.79
N ASP A 256 -6.73 13.84 -10.92
CA ASP A 256 -7.88 13.03 -10.52
C ASP A 256 -8.08 11.84 -11.45
N HIS A 257 -7.89 12.01 -12.77
CA HIS A 257 -7.90 10.92 -13.73
C HIS A 257 -6.85 9.84 -13.40
N VAL A 258 -5.62 10.25 -13.11
CA VAL A 258 -4.54 9.32 -12.76
C VAL A 258 -4.81 8.61 -11.44
N LEU A 259 -5.30 9.33 -10.42
CA LEU A 259 -5.65 8.73 -9.12
C LEU A 259 -6.82 7.73 -9.24
N ASN A 260 -7.85 8.07 -10.01
CA ASN A 260 -8.99 7.19 -10.25
C ASN A 260 -8.57 5.93 -11.03
N TRP A 261 -7.71 6.10 -12.04
CA TRP A 261 -7.14 4.96 -12.77
C TRP A 261 -6.31 4.04 -11.86
N ALA A 262 -5.46 4.63 -11.01
CA ALA A 262 -4.64 3.87 -10.07
C ALA A 262 -5.50 3.09 -9.07
N LYS A 263 -6.54 3.74 -8.52
CA LYS A 263 -7.53 3.10 -7.64
C LYS A 263 -8.27 1.97 -8.35
N PHE A 264 -8.78 2.21 -9.56
CA PHE A 264 -9.47 1.19 -10.35
C PHE A 264 -8.59 -0.02 -10.64
N LYS A 265 -7.31 0.19 -10.98
CA LYS A 265 -6.35 -0.90 -11.19
C LYS A 265 -6.07 -1.69 -9.92
N ALA A 266 -5.92 -1.02 -8.77
CA ALA A 266 -5.77 -1.67 -7.48
C ALA A 266 -7.01 -2.52 -7.15
N ASP A 267 -8.21 -1.94 -7.25
CA ASP A 267 -9.48 -2.63 -7.02
C ASP A 267 -9.64 -3.85 -7.91
N GLN A 268 -9.27 -3.75 -9.20
CA GLN A 268 -9.28 -4.91 -10.11
C GLN A 268 -8.33 -6.02 -9.69
N GLN A 269 -7.17 -5.69 -9.13
CA GLN A 269 -6.22 -6.70 -8.64
C GLN A 269 -6.72 -7.36 -7.35
N ILE A 270 -7.28 -6.61 -6.40
CA ILE A 270 -7.87 -7.17 -5.18
C ILE A 270 -9.05 -8.09 -5.52
N LYS A 271 -9.88 -7.71 -6.49
CA LYS A 271 -10.99 -8.56 -6.98
C LYS A 271 -10.52 -9.92 -7.51
N LYS A 272 -9.29 -10.03 -8.02
CA LYS A 272 -8.75 -11.32 -8.47
C LYS A 272 -8.49 -12.29 -7.32
N THR A 273 -8.44 -11.81 -6.09
CA THR A 273 -8.26 -12.63 -4.90
C THR A 273 -9.55 -12.89 -4.14
N ASP A 274 -10.70 -12.54 -4.73
CA ASP A 274 -11.99 -12.77 -4.12
C ASP A 274 -12.27 -14.27 -3.93
N GLY A 275 -12.79 -14.58 -2.76
CA GLY A 275 -13.35 -15.89 -2.48
C GLY A 275 -14.67 -16.07 -3.22
N THR A 276 -15.07 -17.32 -3.38
CA THR A 276 -16.39 -17.67 -3.93
C THR A 276 -17.04 -18.76 -3.09
N LYS A 277 -18.38 -18.73 -2.99
CA LYS A 277 -19.12 -19.77 -2.29
C LYS A 277 -19.05 -21.08 -3.08
N ARG A 278 -18.16 -21.98 -2.65
CA ARG A 278 -17.98 -23.33 -3.20
C ARG A 278 -17.96 -24.34 -2.08
N SER A 279 -18.43 -25.56 -2.31
CA SER A 279 -18.52 -26.58 -1.26
C SER A 279 -17.16 -27.15 -0.84
N ARG A 280 -16.13 -27.06 -1.68
CA ARG A 280 -14.79 -27.58 -1.40
C ARG A 280 -13.72 -26.56 -1.76
N LEU A 281 -12.71 -26.45 -0.90
CA LEU A 281 -11.50 -25.69 -1.15
C LEU A 281 -10.30 -26.64 -1.26
N THR A 282 -9.35 -26.30 -2.13
CA THR A 282 -8.08 -27.02 -2.27
C THR A 282 -6.92 -26.06 -1.97
N GLY A 283 -5.75 -26.60 -1.60
CA GLY A 283 -4.55 -25.79 -1.36
C GLY A 283 -4.47 -25.09 0.01
N LEU A 284 -5.39 -25.38 0.93
CA LEU A 284 -5.39 -24.85 2.31
C LEU A 284 -5.18 -25.98 3.34
N PRO A 285 -3.96 -26.53 3.48
CA PRO A 285 -3.71 -27.71 4.32
C PRO A 285 -3.98 -27.47 5.82
N LYS A 286 -3.92 -26.21 6.27
CA LYS A 286 -4.19 -25.85 7.66
C LYS A 286 -5.68 -25.68 7.98
N LEU A 287 -6.57 -25.66 6.98
CA LEU A 287 -8.01 -25.56 7.19
C LEU A 287 -8.59 -26.93 7.56
N ALA A 288 -9.23 -27.01 8.74
CA ALA A 288 -10.18 -28.07 9.04
C ALA A 288 -11.57 -27.56 8.63
N ASP A 289 -12.01 -27.89 7.42
CA ASP A 289 -13.22 -27.32 6.83
C ASP A 289 -14.48 -28.01 7.38
N ALA A 290 -15.57 -27.26 7.62
CA ALA A 290 -16.84 -27.85 8.04
C ALA A 290 -17.50 -28.60 6.87
N ASN A 291 -18.15 -29.74 7.13
CA ASN A 291 -18.76 -30.54 6.06
C ASN A 291 -19.85 -29.77 5.29
N ASN A 292 -20.58 -28.87 5.97
CA ASN A 292 -21.62 -28.05 5.36
C ASN A 292 -21.12 -26.71 4.80
N ALA A 293 -19.83 -26.38 4.94
CA ALA A 293 -19.32 -25.06 4.53
C ALA A 293 -19.45 -24.82 3.02
N GLY A 294 -20.06 -23.71 2.64
CA GLY A 294 -20.35 -23.36 1.25
C GLY A 294 -21.53 -24.09 0.61
N THR A 295 -22.24 -24.94 1.35
CA THR A 295 -23.46 -25.62 0.86
C THR A 295 -24.72 -24.78 1.11
N LYS A 296 -25.90 -25.39 0.93
CA LYS A 296 -27.19 -24.80 1.35
C LYS A 296 -27.28 -24.53 2.86
N ASN A 297 -26.52 -25.29 3.66
CA ASN A 297 -26.49 -25.18 5.13
C ASN A 297 -25.40 -24.21 5.63
N ALA A 298 -24.71 -23.51 4.74
CA ALA A 298 -23.60 -22.62 5.07
C ALA A 298 -23.93 -21.56 6.13
N SER A 299 -25.18 -21.07 6.19
CA SER A 299 -25.62 -20.10 7.20
C SER A 299 -25.59 -20.63 8.63
N LYS A 300 -25.60 -21.95 8.82
CA LYS A 300 -25.46 -22.61 10.12
C LYS A 300 -24.00 -22.87 10.50
N CYS A 301 -23.07 -22.69 9.56
CA CYS A 301 -21.67 -22.99 9.78
C CYS A 301 -20.95 -21.81 10.45
N THR A 302 -20.04 -22.14 11.37
CA THR A 302 -19.15 -21.20 12.06
C THR A 302 -17.70 -21.51 11.70
N LEU A 303 -16.96 -20.51 11.24
CA LEU A 303 -15.51 -20.61 11.07
C LEU A 303 -14.83 -20.10 12.34
N ILE A 304 -14.02 -20.94 12.98
CA ILE A 304 -13.21 -20.59 14.14
C ILE A 304 -11.82 -20.19 13.67
N LEU A 305 -11.45 -18.93 13.89
CA LEU A 305 -10.08 -18.44 13.68
C LEU A 305 -9.32 -18.55 14.99
N THR A 306 -8.24 -19.34 14.99
CA THR A 306 -7.47 -19.61 16.21
C THR A 306 -6.12 -18.91 16.23
N GLU A 307 -5.66 -18.52 17.41
CA GLU A 307 -4.29 -18.02 17.61
C GLU A 307 -3.26 -19.17 17.54
N GLY A 308 -2.69 -19.37 16.36
CA GLY A 308 -1.68 -20.41 16.14
C GLY A 308 -2.22 -21.84 16.14
N ASP A 309 -1.29 -22.79 16.01
CA ASP A 309 -1.60 -24.21 15.89
C ASP A 309 -1.98 -24.86 17.25
N SER A 310 -1.56 -24.27 18.39
CA SER A 310 -1.92 -24.74 19.74
C SER A 310 -3.41 -24.55 20.02
N ALA A 311 -3.94 -23.34 19.80
CA ALA A 311 -5.37 -23.06 19.94
C ALA A 311 -6.21 -23.87 18.94
N LYS A 312 -5.68 -24.14 17.74
CA LYS A 312 -6.32 -25.04 16.77
C LYS A 312 -6.49 -26.45 17.32
N ALA A 313 -5.49 -27.01 17.99
CA ALA A 313 -5.60 -28.36 18.56
C ALA A 313 -6.76 -28.43 19.58
N LEU A 314 -6.89 -27.42 20.44
CA LEU A 314 -8.00 -27.28 21.39
C LEU A 314 -9.35 -27.22 20.66
N ALA A 315 -9.46 -26.37 19.63
CA ALA A 315 -10.68 -26.23 18.85
C ALA A 315 -11.06 -27.55 18.15
N VAL A 316 -10.10 -28.26 17.56
CA VAL A 316 -10.31 -29.56 16.89
C VAL A 316 -10.75 -30.64 17.89
N ALA A 317 -10.22 -30.64 19.11
CA ALA A 317 -10.71 -31.51 20.18
C ALA A 317 -12.17 -31.20 20.55
N GLY A 318 -12.53 -29.91 20.62
CA GLY A 318 -13.89 -29.43 20.82
C GLY A 318 -14.87 -29.85 19.70
N LEU A 319 -14.41 -29.90 18.44
CA LEU A 319 -15.21 -30.42 17.32
C LEU A 319 -15.64 -31.88 17.50
N GLY A 320 -14.93 -32.65 18.32
CA GLY A 320 -15.34 -34.01 18.70
C GLY A 320 -16.66 -34.05 19.48
N VAL A 321 -17.07 -32.93 20.10
CA VAL A 321 -18.31 -32.79 20.87
C VAL A 321 -19.42 -32.17 20.02
N VAL A 322 -19.15 -31.04 19.36
CA VAL A 322 -20.16 -30.28 18.60
C VAL A 322 -20.37 -30.79 17.16
N GLY A 323 -19.50 -31.70 16.70
CA GLY A 323 -19.50 -32.26 15.36
C GLY A 323 -18.80 -31.38 14.32
N ARG A 324 -18.37 -32.00 13.21
CA ARG A 324 -17.64 -31.36 12.11
C ARG A 324 -18.55 -30.77 11.02
N ASP A 325 -19.86 -30.94 11.16
CA ASP A 325 -20.79 -30.52 10.12
C ASP A 325 -20.86 -29.01 9.98
N ASN A 326 -20.92 -28.30 11.11
CA ASN A 326 -21.18 -26.86 11.15
C ASN A 326 -20.02 -26.05 11.72
N PHE A 327 -18.87 -26.65 12.00
CA PHE A 327 -17.73 -25.95 12.58
C PHE A 327 -16.46 -26.24 11.80
N GLY A 328 -15.83 -25.18 11.32
CA GLY A 328 -14.51 -25.21 10.67
C GLY A 328 -13.49 -24.49 11.52
N VAL A 329 -12.21 -24.83 11.38
CA VAL A 329 -11.11 -24.24 12.16
C VAL A 329 -9.96 -23.86 11.24
N PHE A 330 -9.46 -22.64 11.39
CA PHE A 330 -8.29 -22.14 10.67
C PHE A 330 -7.34 -21.38 11.60
N PRO A 331 -6.06 -21.78 11.71
CA PRO A 331 -5.08 -21.12 12.56
C PRO A 331 -4.45 -19.91 11.87
N LEU A 332 -4.45 -18.78 12.54
CA LEU A 332 -3.76 -17.56 12.11
C LEU A 332 -2.26 -17.68 12.40
N ARG A 333 -1.44 -17.18 11.47
CA ARG A 333 0.01 -17.08 11.68
C ARG A 333 0.39 -15.76 12.34
N GLY A 334 0.31 -15.72 13.67
CA GLY A 334 0.68 -14.56 14.48
C GLY A 334 -0.24 -13.36 14.26
N LYS A 335 0.28 -12.15 14.51
CA LYS A 335 -0.47 -10.90 14.41
C LYS A 335 -0.88 -10.62 12.96
N ILE A 336 -2.16 -10.29 12.76
CA ILE A 336 -2.68 -9.94 11.45
C ILE A 336 -2.13 -8.58 11.01
N LEU A 337 -1.90 -8.43 9.70
CA LEU A 337 -1.49 -7.16 9.12
C LEU A 337 -2.56 -6.09 9.33
N ASN A 338 -2.20 -4.95 9.93
CA ASN A 338 -3.09 -3.79 9.98
C ASN A 338 -3.34 -3.24 8.57
N VAL A 339 -4.52 -3.53 8.02
CA VAL A 339 -4.82 -3.31 6.60
C VAL A 339 -5.07 -1.86 6.22
N ARG A 340 -5.45 -0.99 7.17
CA ARG A 340 -5.65 0.45 6.92
C ARG A 340 -4.37 1.18 6.55
N GLU A 341 -3.26 0.64 7.03
CA GLU A 341 -1.93 1.26 6.97
C GLU A 341 -0.98 0.46 6.06
N ALA A 342 -1.48 -0.62 5.47
CA ALA A 342 -0.74 -1.46 4.56
C ALA A 342 -0.89 -0.94 3.12
N SER A 343 0.22 -1.01 2.38
CA SER A 343 0.16 -0.80 0.94
C SER A 343 -0.62 -1.92 0.24
N HIS A 344 -1.18 -1.62 -0.92
CA HIS A 344 -1.87 -2.59 -1.77
C HIS A 344 -1.03 -3.86 -2.01
N ASP A 345 0.28 -3.71 -2.26
CA ASP A 345 1.19 -4.84 -2.46
C ASP A 345 1.37 -5.70 -1.20
N GLN A 346 1.45 -5.08 -0.01
CA GLN A 346 1.51 -5.82 1.26
C GLN A 346 0.23 -6.63 1.51
N ILE A 347 -0.94 -6.05 1.24
CA ILE A 347 -2.24 -6.74 1.38
C ILE A 347 -2.31 -7.93 0.40
N MET A 348 -1.93 -7.70 -0.86
CA MET A 348 -1.94 -8.73 -1.90
C MET A 348 -1.00 -9.90 -1.61
N LYS A 349 0.17 -9.63 -1.02
CA LYS A 349 1.17 -10.66 -0.65
C LYS A 349 0.88 -11.33 0.68
N ASN A 350 0.00 -10.78 1.52
CA ASN A 350 -0.30 -11.35 2.82
C ASN A 350 -1.21 -12.58 2.69
N GLN A 351 -0.61 -13.76 2.85
CA GLN A 351 -1.31 -15.03 2.68
C GLN A 351 -2.46 -15.22 3.68
N GLU A 352 -2.36 -14.70 4.91
CA GLU A 352 -3.42 -14.85 5.93
C GLU A 352 -4.70 -14.13 5.50
N ILE A 353 -4.58 -12.90 5.00
CA ILE A 353 -5.72 -12.15 4.44
C ILE A 353 -6.35 -12.89 3.26
N GLN A 354 -5.52 -13.40 2.34
CA GLN A 354 -6.02 -14.15 1.19
C GLN A 354 -6.71 -15.46 1.60
N ASN A 355 -6.19 -16.15 2.62
CA ASN A 355 -6.79 -17.36 3.16
C ASN A 355 -8.16 -17.06 3.78
N ILE A 356 -8.28 -16.02 4.62
CA ILE A 356 -9.57 -15.64 5.23
C ILE A 356 -10.60 -15.30 4.13
N LYS A 357 -10.21 -14.49 3.13
CA LYS A 357 -11.07 -14.20 1.97
C LYS A 357 -11.56 -15.47 1.28
N THR A 358 -10.63 -16.38 0.99
CA THR A 358 -10.92 -17.64 0.29
C THR A 358 -11.83 -18.55 1.11
N ILE A 359 -11.53 -18.73 2.40
CA ILE A 359 -12.27 -19.63 3.30
C ILE A 359 -13.69 -19.14 3.52
N MET A 360 -13.89 -17.84 3.73
CA MET A 360 -15.19 -17.24 3.98
C MET A 360 -15.99 -16.99 2.70
N GLY A 361 -15.34 -16.92 1.53
CA GLY A 361 -16.00 -16.53 0.27
C GLY A 361 -16.22 -15.02 0.17
N LEU A 362 -15.30 -14.22 0.72
CA LEU A 362 -15.41 -12.76 0.75
C LEU A 362 -15.04 -12.13 -0.60
N GLN A 363 -15.79 -11.10 -1.00
CA GLN A 363 -15.68 -10.43 -2.29
C GLN A 363 -15.44 -8.94 -2.09
N HIS A 364 -14.45 -8.39 -2.78
CA HIS A 364 -14.02 -7.00 -2.66
C HIS A 364 -15.13 -6.03 -3.11
N ASN A 365 -15.31 -4.94 -2.35
CA ASN A 365 -16.35 -3.93 -2.60
C ASN A 365 -17.79 -4.49 -2.68
N LYS A 366 -18.05 -5.65 -2.08
CA LYS A 366 -19.41 -6.18 -1.95
C LYS A 366 -20.05 -5.68 -0.66
N SER A 367 -21.25 -5.13 -0.77
CA SER A 367 -22.11 -4.88 0.39
C SER A 367 -22.90 -6.15 0.72
N TYR A 368 -22.77 -6.61 1.96
CA TYR A 368 -23.42 -7.81 2.47
C TYR A 368 -24.66 -7.44 3.28
N THR A 369 -25.83 -7.83 2.79
CA THR A 369 -27.11 -7.70 3.52
C THR A 369 -27.46 -8.95 4.33
N GLY A 370 -26.65 -10.01 4.18
CA GLY A 370 -26.80 -11.28 4.88
C GLY A 370 -25.69 -12.26 4.49
N VAL A 371 -25.74 -13.45 5.09
CA VAL A 371 -24.65 -14.44 4.99
C VAL A 371 -24.84 -15.46 3.85
N SER A 372 -25.90 -15.33 3.05
CA SER A 372 -26.28 -16.32 2.02
C SER A 372 -25.18 -16.56 0.98
N SER A 373 -24.38 -15.53 0.67
CA SER A 373 -23.28 -15.61 -0.30
C SER A 373 -21.93 -16.05 0.29
N LEU A 374 -21.87 -16.31 1.60
CA LEU A 374 -20.67 -16.75 2.30
C LEU A 374 -20.59 -18.27 2.40
N ARG A 375 -19.39 -18.77 2.68
CA ARG A 375 -19.10 -20.18 3.02
C ARG A 375 -19.55 -20.53 4.44
N TYR A 376 -19.50 -19.56 5.34
CA TYR A 376 -19.82 -19.67 6.75
C TYR A 376 -20.76 -18.53 7.14
N GLY A 377 -21.74 -18.83 7.99
CA GLY A 377 -22.69 -17.86 8.53
C GLY A 377 -22.13 -17.04 9.69
N ARG A 378 -21.15 -17.61 10.42
CA ARG A 378 -20.52 -16.94 11.56
C ARG A 378 -19.00 -17.04 11.48
N LEU A 379 -18.33 -16.03 12.01
CA LEU A 379 -16.89 -15.99 12.24
C LEU A 379 -16.65 -15.89 13.74
N MET A 380 -16.05 -16.92 14.31
CA MET A 380 -15.70 -17.00 15.72
C MET A 380 -14.20 -16.76 15.89
N ILE A 381 -13.84 -15.86 16.80
CA ILE A 381 -12.45 -15.56 17.16
C ILE A 381 -12.11 -16.32 18.43
N MET A 382 -11.06 -17.13 18.38
CA MET A 382 -10.59 -17.95 19.50
C MET A 382 -9.10 -17.70 19.71
N THR A 383 -8.80 -16.69 20.53
CA THR A 383 -7.43 -16.29 20.90
C THR A 383 -7.14 -16.70 22.33
N ASP A 384 -5.87 -16.64 22.71
CA ASP A 384 -5.52 -16.72 24.12
C ASP A 384 -6.17 -15.55 24.89
N GLN A 385 -6.53 -15.80 26.15
CA GLN A 385 -7.17 -14.79 27.01
C GLN A 385 -6.12 -13.92 27.69
N ASP A 386 -5.24 -13.37 26.85
CA ASP A 386 -4.19 -12.44 27.20
C ASP A 386 -4.32 -11.14 26.37
N HIS A 387 -3.43 -10.19 26.64
CA HIS A 387 -3.43 -8.91 25.95
C HIS A 387 -3.13 -9.04 24.44
N ASP A 388 -2.24 -9.93 24.01
CA ASP A 388 -1.91 -10.08 22.59
C ASP A 388 -3.07 -10.73 21.81
N GLY A 389 -3.83 -11.61 22.44
CA GLY A 389 -5.10 -12.13 21.93
C GLY A 389 -6.13 -11.03 21.69
N SER A 390 -6.32 -10.11 22.64
CA SER A 390 -7.18 -8.92 22.47
C SER A 390 -6.74 -8.06 21.27
N HIS A 391 -5.43 -7.94 21.03
CA HIS A 391 -4.93 -7.23 19.84
C HIS A 391 -5.27 -7.96 18.54
N ILE A 392 -5.17 -9.29 18.49
CA ILE A 392 -5.56 -10.10 17.32
C ILE A 392 -7.06 -9.92 17.04
N LYS A 393 -7.92 -9.96 18.08
CA LYS A 393 -9.36 -9.65 17.94
C LYS A 393 -9.57 -8.28 17.30
N GLY A 394 -8.89 -7.26 17.82
CA GLY A 394 -8.98 -5.90 17.30
C GLY A 394 -8.50 -5.77 15.85
N LEU A 395 -7.41 -6.46 15.47
CA LEU A 395 -6.92 -6.47 14.09
C LEU A 395 -7.90 -7.16 13.12
N LEU A 396 -8.58 -8.22 13.55
CA LEU A 396 -9.66 -8.85 12.78
C LEU A 396 -10.86 -7.93 12.59
N ILE A 397 -11.31 -7.27 13.65
CA ILE A 397 -12.40 -6.27 13.60
C ILE A 397 -12.01 -5.14 12.64
N ASN A 398 -10.79 -4.62 12.75
CA ASN A 398 -10.25 -3.60 11.86
C ASN A 398 -10.21 -4.06 10.39
N TYR A 399 -9.81 -5.30 10.14
CA TYR A 399 -9.81 -5.90 8.81
C TYR A 399 -11.22 -5.98 8.21
N LEU A 400 -12.19 -6.44 9.00
CA LEU A 400 -13.59 -6.54 8.59
C LEU A 400 -14.21 -5.15 8.37
N ASP A 401 -13.98 -4.18 9.26
CA ASP A 401 -14.51 -2.83 9.08
C ASP A 401 -13.91 -2.14 7.84
N HIS A 402 -12.62 -2.36 7.56
CA HIS A 402 -11.97 -1.72 6.42
C HIS A 402 -12.45 -2.26 5.06
N PHE A 403 -12.58 -3.57 4.91
CA PHE A 403 -12.93 -4.19 3.62
C PHE A 403 -14.38 -4.64 3.48
N PHE A 404 -15.03 -5.01 4.60
CA PHE A 404 -16.36 -5.61 4.62
C PHE A 404 -17.26 -5.06 5.75
N PRO A 405 -17.36 -3.73 5.93
CA PRO A 405 -18.03 -3.13 7.10
C PRO A 405 -19.50 -3.55 7.24
N SER A 406 -20.17 -3.86 6.13
CA SER A 406 -21.55 -4.36 6.14
C SER A 406 -21.72 -5.68 6.89
N LEU A 407 -20.66 -6.50 7.01
CA LEU A 407 -20.72 -7.75 7.78
C LEU A 407 -20.80 -7.52 9.29
N LEU A 408 -20.15 -6.46 9.80
CA LEU A 408 -20.19 -6.11 11.22
C LEU A 408 -21.56 -5.53 11.65
N LYS A 409 -22.44 -5.23 10.68
CA LYS A 409 -23.84 -4.85 10.91
C LYS A 409 -24.78 -6.04 11.03
N LEU A 410 -24.32 -7.25 10.69
CA LEU A 410 -25.14 -8.44 10.76
C LEU A 410 -25.12 -8.97 12.20
N PRO A 411 -26.29 -9.24 12.81
CA PRO A 411 -26.33 -9.87 14.12
C PRO A 411 -25.73 -11.27 14.07
N ASP A 412 -25.15 -11.72 15.18
CA ASP A 412 -24.47 -13.01 15.35
C ASP A 412 -23.33 -13.33 14.37
N PHE A 413 -22.93 -12.40 13.49
CA PHE A 413 -21.91 -12.71 12.47
C PHE A 413 -20.53 -12.88 13.10
N LEU A 414 -20.09 -11.87 13.86
CA LEU A 414 -18.81 -11.90 14.55
C LEU A 414 -19.03 -12.35 15.99
N VAL A 415 -18.24 -13.32 16.41
CA VAL A 415 -18.42 -13.99 17.70
C VAL A 415 -17.06 -14.19 18.35
N GLU A 416 -17.01 -14.10 19.67
CA GLU A 416 -15.84 -14.42 20.46
C GLU A 416 -16.02 -15.75 21.19
N PHE A 417 -14.95 -16.52 21.30
CA PHE A 417 -14.84 -17.67 22.18
C PHE A 417 -14.03 -17.30 23.44
N VAL A 418 -14.70 -17.23 24.58
CA VAL A 418 -14.07 -16.90 25.88
C VAL A 418 -13.70 -18.15 26.66
N THR A 419 -12.57 -18.12 27.36
CA THR A 419 -12.17 -19.20 28.28
C THR A 419 -11.88 -18.64 29.68
N PRO A 420 -12.04 -19.43 30.75
CA PRO A 420 -11.70 -18.98 32.09
C PRO A 420 -10.21 -18.66 32.19
N ILE A 421 -9.85 -17.55 32.82
CA ILE A 421 -8.47 -17.18 33.14
C ILE A 421 -8.03 -17.82 34.45
N VAL A 422 -8.94 -17.96 35.41
CA VAL A 422 -8.67 -18.60 36.70
C VAL A 422 -9.77 -19.61 37.00
N ARG A 423 -9.37 -20.83 37.35
CA ARG A 423 -10.26 -21.83 37.93
C ARG A 423 -9.86 -22.10 39.36
N VAL A 424 -10.82 -22.02 40.27
CA VAL A 424 -10.63 -22.45 41.66
C VAL A 424 -11.44 -23.69 41.95
N TRP A 425 -10.92 -24.57 42.81
CA TRP A 425 -11.67 -25.72 43.30
C TRP A 425 -11.42 -26.03 44.77
N LYS A 426 -12.40 -26.69 45.39
CA LYS A 426 -12.35 -27.13 46.78
C LYS A 426 -12.90 -28.54 46.90
N GLY A 427 -12.18 -29.41 47.60
CA GLY A 427 -12.51 -30.83 47.76
C GLY A 427 -12.05 -31.72 46.60
N THR A 428 -12.26 -33.03 46.73
CA THR A 428 -11.81 -34.05 45.77
C THR A 428 -12.95 -34.95 45.30
N GLY A 429 -12.81 -35.57 44.13
CA GLY A 429 -13.80 -36.48 43.54
C GLY A 429 -15.17 -35.85 43.33
N ASN A 430 -16.24 -36.58 43.66
CA ASN A 430 -17.63 -36.15 43.45
C ASN A 430 -18.08 -34.98 44.35
N LYS A 431 -17.27 -34.57 45.34
CA LYS A 431 -17.52 -33.40 46.20
C LYS A 431 -16.76 -32.15 45.75
N LYS A 432 -16.06 -32.21 44.61
CA LYS A 432 -15.27 -31.10 44.05
C LYS A 432 -16.20 -29.97 43.62
N GLN A 433 -16.10 -28.85 44.32
CA GLN A 433 -16.73 -27.58 43.89
C GLN A 433 -15.73 -26.85 43.01
N THR A 434 -16.17 -26.34 41.86
CA THR A 434 -15.32 -25.62 40.91
C THR A 434 -15.97 -24.28 40.55
N LYS A 435 -15.17 -23.22 40.45
CA LYS A 435 -15.60 -21.91 39.95
C LYS A 435 -14.61 -21.40 38.93
N ASP A 436 -15.15 -20.80 37.87
CA ASP A 436 -14.40 -20.22 36.76
C ASP A 436 -14.55 -18.70 36.80
N PHE A 437 -13.44 -17.99 36.60
CA PHE A 437 -13.38 -16.54 36.48
C PHE A 437 -12.80 -16.18 35.11
N PHE A 438 -13.41 -15.21 34.43
CA PHE A 438 -13.04 -14.82 33.07
C PHE A 438 -12.18 -13.56 33.05
N THR A 439 -12.06 -12.87 34.18
CA THR A 439 -11.14 -11.75 34.34
C THR A 439 -10.41 -11.83 35.69
N ILE A 440 -9.22 -11.24 35.78
CA ILE A 440 -8.48 -11.14 37.04
C ILE A 440 -9.24 -10.31 38.09
N PRO A 441 -9.84 -9.14 37.75
CA PRO A 441 -10.63 -8.38 38.72
C PRO A 441 -11.80 -9.16 39.32
N GLU A 442 -12.49 -10.00 38.55
CA GLU A 442 -13.55 -10.89 39.08
C GLU A 442 -13.01 -11.88 40.13
N PHE A 443 -11.85 -12.46 39.86
CA PHE A 443 -11.20 -13.38 40.77
C PHE A 443 -10.74 -12.69 42.06
N GLU A 444 -10.09 -11.53 41.95
CA GLU A 444 -9.63 -10.74 43.11
C GLU A 444 -10.81 -10.28 43.99
N GLN A 445 -11.89 -9.83 43.36
CA GLN A 445 -13.12 -9.46 44.06
C GLN A 445 -13.71 -10.66 44.81
N TRP A 446 -13.71 -11.85 44.19
CA TRP A 446 -14.16 -13.07 44.86
C TRP A 446 -13.28 -13.44 46.05
N GLN A 447 -11.95 -13.27 45.94
CA GLN A 447 -11.03 -13.51 47.07
C GLN A 447 -11.31 -12.58 48.24
N GLN A 448 -11.54 -11.29 47.98
CA GLN A 448 -11.88 -10.30 49.00
C GLN A 448 -13.22 -10.61 49.70
N GLN A 449 -14.19 -11.15 48.95
CA GLN A 449 -15.53 -11.44 49.45
C GLN A 449 -15.68 -12.84 50.07
N THR A 450 -14.68 -13.71 49.94
CA THR A 450 -14.76 -15.11 50.39
C THR A 450 -13.79 -15.36 51.55
N PRO A 451 -14.26 -15.40 52.82
CA PRO A 451 -13.38 -15.52 53.99
C PRO A 451 -12.48 -16.76 54.00
N ASP A 452 -12.91 -17.86 53.37
CA ASP A 452 -12.18 -19.12 53.30
C ASP A 452 -11.52 -19.38 51.94
N PHE A 453 -11.26 -18.33 51.14
CA PHE A 453 -10.64 -18.45 49.81
C PHE A 453 -9.31 -19.22 49.84
N HIS A 454 -8.53 -19.08 50.92
CA HIS A 454 -7.25 -19.76 51.14
C HIS A 454 -7.37 -21.29 51.23
N LYS A 455 -8.59 -21.85 51.38
CA LYS A 455 -8.86 -23.29 51.35
C LYS A 455 -9.17 -23.81 49.95
N TRP A 456 -9.19 -22.94 48.95
CA TRP A 456 -9.39 -23.30 47.55
C TRP A 456 -8.04 -23.39 46.86
N GLU A 457 -7.90 -24.40 46.01
CA GLU A 457 -6.78 -24.48 45.07
C GLU A 457 -7.13 -23.65 43.83
N SER A 458 -6.16 -22.95 43.26
CA SER A 458 -6.33 -22.12 42.06
C SER A 458 -5.38 -22.55 40.95
N LYS A 459 -5.86 -22.55 39.71
CA LYS A 459 -5.05 -22.72 38.50
C LYS A 459 -5.32 -21.57 37.54
N TYR A 460 -4.24 -20.96 37.06
CA TYR A 460 -4.25 -19.95 36.02
C TYR A 460 -4.17 -20.61 34.64
N PHE A 461 -4.98 -20.12 33.71
CA PHE A 461 -5.05 -20.58 32.31
C PHE A 461 -4.61 -19.41 31.43
N LYS A 462 -3.29 -19.24 31.31
CA LYS A 462 -2.68 -18.09 30.61
C LYS A 462 -2.82 -18.17 29.09
N GLY A 463 -2.93 -19.38 28.53
CA GLY A 463 -3.22 -19.59 27.11
C GLY A 463 -4.07 -20.84 26.86
N LEU A 464 -4.68 -20.92 25.68
CA LEU A 464 -5.54 -22.03 25.27
C LEU A 464 -4.79 -23.36 25.26
N GLY A 465 -3.47 -23.35 25.02
CA GLY A 465 -2.61 -24.53 25.09
C GLY A 465 -2.44 -25.14 26.50
N THR A 466 -2.82 -24.40 27.55
CA THR A 466 -2.75 -24.87 28.96
C THR A 466 -3.96 -25.72 29.37
N SER A 467 -5.02 -25.67 28.54
CA SER A 467 -6.24 -26.45 28.72
C SER A 467 -6.08 -27.83 28.09
N GLY A 468 -6.53 -28.87 28.80
CA GLY A 468 -6.50 -30.24 28.26
C GLY A 468 -7.71 -30.56 27.38
N ASP A 469 -7.69 -31.72 26.73
CA ASP A 469 -8.83 -32.22 25.94
C ASP A 469 -10.14 -32.26 26.74
N SER A 470 -10.10 -32.57 28.04
CA SER A 470 -11.28 -32.57 28.90
C SER A 470 -11.89 -31.18 29.06
N ASP A 471 -11.04 -30.15 29.20
CA ASP A 471 -11.48 -28.75 29.30
C ASP A 471 -12.08 -28.30 27.96
N ALA A 472 -11.43 -28.65 26.85
CA ALA A 472 -11.96 -28.37 25.51
C ALA A 472 -13.37 -28.97 25.32
N ARG A 473 -13.56 -30.24 25.73
CA ARG A 473 -14.87 -30.90 25.62
C ARG A 473 -15.92 -30.24 26.50
N ASP A 474 -15.54 -29.77 27.69
CA ASP A 474 -16.44 -29.08 28.62
C ASP A 474 -16.83 -27.68 28.12
N TYR A 475 -15.88 -26.91 27.56
CA TYR A 475 -16.19 -25.60 26.99
C TYR A 475 -17.13 -25.72 25.79
N PHE A 476 -16.89 -26.72 24.93
CA PHE A 476 -17.70 -26.95 23.73
C PHE A 476 -19.06 -27.60 24.04
N SER A 477 -19.21 -28.34 25.15
CA SER A 477 -20.53 -28.82 25.60
C SER A 477 -21.40 -27.68 26.16
N HIS A 478 -20.77 -26.63 26.71
CA HIS A 478 -21.43 -25.45 27.25
C HIS A 478 -21.26 -24.21 26.36
N MET A 479 -21.45 -24.37 25.04
CA MET A 479 -21.12 -23.31 24.08
C MET A 479 -21.83 -21.97 24.34
N SER A 480 -23.06 -21.96 24.85
CA SER A 480 -23.76 -20.71 25.18
C SER A 480 -23.05 -19.86 26.24
N LYS A 481 -22.23 -20.46 27.11
CA LYS A 481 -21.44 -19.75 28.13
C LYS A 481 -20.15 -19.16 27.54
N HIS A 482 -19.57 -19.84 26.55
CA HIS A 482 -18.25 -19.50 26.00
C HIS A 482 -18.34 -18.72 24.69
N MET A 483 -19.49 -18.67 24.04
CA MET A 483 -19.71 -18.03 22.76
C MET A 483 -20.48 -16.73 22.96
N ILE A 484 -19.79 -15.59 22.85
CA ILE A 484 -20.40 -14.27 23.02
C ILE A 484 -20.38 -13.53 21.68
N PRO A 485 -21.54 -13.20 21.08
CA PRO A 485 -21.60 -12.42 19.85
C PRO A 485 -21.19 -10.96 20.07
N PHE A 486 -20.64 -10.32 19.04
CA PHE A 486 -20.54 -8.87 19.00
C PHE A 486 -21.88 -8.27 18.56
N ALA A 487 -22.29 -7.18 19.20
CA ALA A 487 -23.46 -6.43 18.80
C ALA A 487 -23.26 -5.81 17.39
N PRO A 488 -24.31 -5.60 16.59
CA PRO A 488 -24.20 -4.87 15.33
C PRO A 488 -23.58 -3.48 15.52
N THR A 489 -22.71 -3.05 14.59
CA THR A 489 -22.05 -1.74 14.67
C THR A 489 -23.05 -0.58 14.78
N GLN A 490 -22.80 0.34 15.69
CA GLN A 490 -23.57 1.56 15.92
C GLN A 490 -22.83 2.80 15.38
N GLU A 491 -23.49 3.96 15.44
CA GLU A 491 -22.86 5.24 15.13
C GLU A 491 -21.72 5.52 16.13
N GLY A 492 -20.55 5.95 15.65
CA GLY A 492 -19.36 6.17 16.48
C GLY A 492 -18.38 4.98 16.58
N ASP A 493 -18.84 3.74 16.35
CA ASP A 493 -17.97 2.56 16.46
C ASP A 493 -16.83 2.59 15.43
N LYS A 494 -17.13 3.06 14.22
CA LYS A 494 -16.14 3.16 13.15
C LYS A 494 -15.02 4.14 13.52
N GLU A 495 -15.38 5.27 14.12
CA GLU A 495 -14.46 6.29 14.58
C GLU A 495 -13.55 5.76 15.70
N LEU A 496 -14.08 4.90 16.58
CA LEU A 496 -13.30 4.20 17.61
C LEU A 496 -12.36 3.14 17.02
N ILE A 497 -12.80 2.37 16.02
CA ILE A 497 -11.93 1.42 15.30
C ILE A 497 -10.80 2.21 14.60
N GLU A 498 -11.10 3.34 13.99
CA GLU A 498 -10.10 4.21 13.37
C GLU A 498 -9.14 4.84 14.39
N LEU A 499 -9.64 5.24 15.56
CA LEU A 499 -8.82 5.68 16.70
C LEU A 499 -7.77 4.62 17.06
N ALA A 500 -8.20 3.38 17.25
CA ALA A 500 -7.32 2.29 17.63
C ALA A 500 -6.27 1.95 16.55
N PHE A 501 -6.65 1.93 15.26
CA PHE A 501 -5.80 1.34 14.22
C PHE A 501 -5.19 2.32 13.20
N SER A 502 -5.60 3.58 13.15
CA SER A 502 -5.03 4.54 12.19
C SER A 502 -3.71 5.14 12.67
N LYS A 503 -2.66 5.11 11.85
CA LYS A 503 -1.37 5.76 12.18
C LYS A 503 -1.49 7.28 12.35
N LYS A 504 -2.53 7.89 11.76
CA LYS A 504 -2.75 9.35 11.83
C LYS A 504 -3.30 9.81 13.19
N LYS A 505 -3.78 8.89 14.01
CA LYS A 505 -4.44 9.18 15.29
C LYS A 505 -3.55 8.87 16.51
N ALA A 506 -2.23 9.03 16.36
CA ALA A 506 -1.29 8.75 17.45
C ALA A 506 -1.57 9.62 18.69
N ASP A 507 -1.77 10.93 18.51
CA ASP A 507 -2.05 11.85 19.63
C ASP A 507 -3.43 11.60 20.24
N GLU A 508 -4.45 11.32 19.42
CA GLU A 508 -5.78 10.92 19.92
C GLU A 508 -5.70 9.64 20.77
N ARG A 509 -4.88 8.65 20.36
CA ARG A 509 -4.64 7.44 21.18
C ARG A 509 -3.94 7.74 22.49
N LYS A 510 -3.01 8.70 22.53
CA LYS A 510 -2.37 9.12 23.79
C LYS A 510 -3.42 9.65 24.76
N GLU A 511 -4.33 10.49 24.26
CA GLU A 511 -5.41 11.02 25.09
C GLU A 511 -6.37 9.92 25.55
N TRP A 512 -6.75 9.03 24.64
CA TRP A 512 -7.57 7.85 24.97
C TRP A 512 -6.94 7.00 26.08
N LEU A 513 -5.64 6.73 26.01
CA LEU A 513 -4.91 5.98 27.03
C LEU A 513 -4.85 6.69 28.39
N ARG A 514 -4.82 8.03 28.42
CA ARG A 514 -4.87 8.81 29.67
C ARG A 514 -6.18 8.66 30.41
N GLN A 515 -7.26 8.29 29.72
CA GLN A 515 -8.58 8.10 30.30
C GLN A 515 -8.77 6.70 30.93
N LEU A 516 -7.79 5.79 30.79
CA LEU A 516 -7.85 4.46 31.40
C LEU A 516 -7.90 4.56 32.92
N LYS A 517 -8.88 3.91 33.54
CA LYS A 517 -9.05 3.85 35.00
C LYS A 517 -8.69 2.45 35.52
N PRO A 518 -8.01 2.34 36.69
CA PRO A 518 -7.80 1.05 37.35
C PRO A 518 -9.12 0.29 37.55
N GLY A 519 -9.10 -1.03 37.32
CA GLY A 519 -10.29 -1.88 37.38
C GLY A 519 -11.14 -1.91 36.12
N THR A 520 -10.73 -1.23 35.04
CA THR A 520 -11.37 -1.34 33.73
C THR A 520 -11.17 -2.75 33.18
N CYS A 521 -12.26 -3.46 32.91
CA CYS A 521 -12.28 -4.76 32.27
C CYS A 521 -13.60 -4.96 31.50
N LEU A 522 -13.59 -5.84 30.49
CA LEU A 522 -14.80 -6.24 29.79
C LEU A 522 -15.62 -7.21 30.65
N ASP A 523 -16.94 -7.02 30.69
CA ASP A 523 -17.85 -7.93 31.38
C ASP A 523 -18.28 -9.05 30.43
N HIS A 524 -17.82 -10.27 30.69
CA HIS A 524 -18.13 -11.43 29.85
C HIS A 524 -19.48 -12.08 30.19
N ARG A 525 -20.28 -11.48 31.06
CA ARG A 525 -21.67 -11.89 31.35
C ARG A 525 -22.69 -11.22 30.42
N LEU A 526 -22.23 -10.28 29.58
CA LEU A 526 -23.06 -9.62 28.59
C LEU A 526 -23.57 -10.65 27.55
N GLU A 527 -24.81 -10.47 27.10
CA GLU A 527 -25.38 -11.30 26.02
C GLU A 527 -24.71 -11.00 24.66
N GLU A 528 -24.34 -9.73 24.44
CA GLU A 528 -23.61 -9.27 23.26
C GLU A 528 -22.54 -8.25 23.67
N ILE A 529 -21.42 -8.19 22.94
CA ILE A 529 -20.32 -7.25 23.18
C ILE A 529 -20.42 -6.07 22.21
N PRO A 530 -20.71 -4.84 22.69
CA PRO A 530 -20.58 -3.64 21.86
C PRO A 530 -19.11 -3.41 21.45
N TYR A 531 -18.87 -2.96 20.20
CA TYR A 531 -17.50 -2.66 19.75
C TYR A 531 -16.84 -1.56 20.59
N SER A 532 -17.61 -0.57 21.02
CA SER A 532 -17.16 0.48 21.94
C SER A 532 -16.68 -0.06 23.29
N GLU A 533 -17.36 -1.07 23.84
CA GLU A 533 -16.98 -1.75 25.08
C GLU A 533 -15.69 -2.57 24.87
N PHE A 534 -15.61 -3.35 23.79
CA PHE A 534 -14.39 -4.09 23.44
C PHE A 534 -13.18 -3.14 23.31
N ILE A 535 -13.33 -2.04 22.58
CA ILE A 535 -12.22 -1.09 22.37
C ILE A 535 -11.82 -0.45 23.70
N ASN A 536 -12.78 0.12 24.45
CA ASN A 536 -12.50 0.92 25.62
C ASN A 536 -12.28 0.13 26.92
N LYS A 537 -12.54 -1.19 26.94
CA LYS A 537 -12.38 -2.02 28.15
C LYS A 537 -11.48 -3.24 27.98
N GLU A 538 -11.17 -3.63 26.75
CA GLU A 538 -10.27 -4.77 26.49
C GLU A 538 -9.05 -4.37 25.65
N LEU A 539 -9.27 -3.79 24.46
CA LEU A 539 -8.17 -3.39 23.56
C LEU A 539 -7.28 -2.27 24.16
N ILE A 540 -7.86 -1.41 25.01
CA ILE A 540 -7.10 -0.40 25.76
C ILE A 540 -6.09 -1.05 26.73
N LEU A 541 -6.42 -2.21 27.31
CA LEU A 541 -5.54 -2.92 28.24
C LEU A 541 -4.34 -3.48 27.49
N PHE A 542 -4.56 -4.03 26.30
CA PHE A 542 -3.46 -4.39 25.40
C PHE A 542 -2.57 -3.19 25.09
N SER A 543 -3.18 -2.06 24.72
CA SER A 543 -2.45 -0.86 24.32
C SER A 543 -1.59 -0.32 25.47
N MET A 544 -2.08 -0.41 26.70
CA MET A 544 -1.31 -0.07 27.90
C MET A 544 -0.20 -1.08 28.19
N ALA A 545 -0.50 -2.38 28.12
CA ALA A 545 0.50 -3.44 28.28
C ALA A 545 1.63 -3.34 27.23
N ASP A 546 1.29 -2.97 26.00
CA ASP A 546 2.23 -2.71 24.92
C ASP A 546 3.16 -1.52 25.23
N ASN A 547 2.62 -0.44 25.81
CA ASN A 547 3.44 0.67 26.28
C ASN A 547 4.36 0.24 27.43
N ILE A 548 3.85 -0.50 28.41
CA ILE A 548 4.63 -0.97 29.57
C ILE A 548 5.80 -1.86 29.12
N ARG A 549 5.59 -2.77 28.16
CA ARG A 549 6.67 -3.65 27.67
C ARG A 549 7.63 -2.98 26.70
N SER A 550 7.20 -1.93 25.99
CA SER A 550 8.00 -1.30 24.93
C SER A 550 8.75 -0.06 25.37
N ILE A 551 8.23 0.70 26.34
CA ILE A 551 8.81 1.96 26.83
C ILE A 551 9.53 1.66 28.15
N PRO A 552 10.82 2.03 28.31
CA PRO A 552 11.56 1.79 29.54
C PRO A 552 11.04 2.67 30.69
N SER A 553 11.32 2.25 31.92
CA SER A 553 11.17 3.14 33.07
C SER A 553 12.25 4.23 33.06
N VAL A 554 11.88 5.45 33.43
CA VAL A 554 12.84 6.55 33.61
C VAL A 554 13.81 6.29 34.78
N ALA A 555 13.42 5.44 35.73
CA ALA A 555 14.21 5.14 36.92
C ALA A 555 15.45 4.30 36.60
N ASP A 556 15.30 3.18 35.89
CA ASP A 556 16.40 2.26 35.57
C ASP A 556 16.80 2.25 34.09
N GLY A 557 16.01 2.85 33.20
CA GLY A 557 16.21 2.74 31.76
C GLY A 557 15.92 1.35 31.20
N LEU A 558 15.27 0.46 31.96
CA LEU A 558 14.96 -0.90 31.56
C LEU A 558 13.49 -1.07 31.21
N LYS A 559 13.24 -1.94 30.23
CA LYS A 559 11.93 -2.55 29.96
C LYS A 559 11.72 -3.76 30.88
N PRO A 560 10.48 -4.19 31.14
CA PRO A 560 10.20 -5.38 31.97
C PRO A 560 11.04 -6.61 31.59
N GLY A 561 11.10 -6.97 30.30
CA GLY A 561 11.93 -8.07 29.79
C GLY A 561 13.41 -7.97 30.15
N GLN A 562 13.97 -6.77 30.13
CA GLN A 562 15.36 -6.53 30.52
C GLN A 562 15.53 -6.64 32.04
N ARG A 563 14.54 -6.14 32.80
CA ARG A 563 14.53 -6.16 34.26
C ARG A 563 14.44 -7.57 34.82
N GLU A 564 13.61 -8.43 34.24
CA GLU A 564 13.50 -9.85 34.58
C GLU A 564 14.84 -10.58 34.39
N VAL A 565 15.54 -10.31 33.28
CA VAL A 565 16.87 -10.87 33.02
C VAL A 565 17.88 -10.44 34.09
N ILE A 566 17.95 -9.14 34.39
CA ILE A 566 18.88 -8.61 35.40
C ILE A 566 18.55 -9.14 36.79
N TRP A 567 17.27 -9.17 37.16
CA TRP A 567 16.81 -9.73 38.42
C TRP A 567 17.15 -11.21 38.56
N ALA A 568 16.94 -12.01 37.52
CA ALA A 568 17.31 -13.42 37.54
C ALA A 568 18.83 -13.60 37.69
N CYS A 569 19.64 -12.77 37.03
CA CYS A 569 21.10 -12.80 37.20
C CYS A 569 21.52 -12.45 38.64
N PHE A 570 20.85 -11.48 39.27
CA PHE A 570 21.04 -11.10 40.66
C PHE A 570 20.65 -12.21 41.63
N LYS A 571 19.46 -12.79 41.45
CA LYS A 571 18.92 -13.91 42.23
C LYS A 571 19.84 -15.13 42.17
N ARG A 572 20.34 -15.46 40.97
CA ARG A 572 21.28 -16.57 40.74
C ARG A 572 22.68 -16.29 41.28
N LYS A 573 23.03 -15.02 41.55
CA LYS A 573 24.40 -14.57 41.82
C LYS A 573 25.34 -15.02 40.70
N LEU A 574 25.00 -14.69 39.45
CA LEU A 574 25.67 -15.17 38.24
C LEU A 574 27.11 -14.65 38.10
N LYS A 575 28.07 -15.26 38.81
CA LYS A 575 29.50 -14.89 38.80
C LYS A 575 30.35 -15.64 37.77
N LYS A 576 29.84 -16.76 37.26
CA LYS A 576 30.52 -17.60 36.26
C LYS A 576 29.70 -17.58 34.98
N GLU A 577 30.40 -17.69 33.86
CA GLU A 577 29.76 -17.75 32.55
C GLU A 577 28.75 -18.90 32.44
N ILE A 578 27.64 -18.63 31.76
CA ILE A 578 26.57 -19.57 31.45
C ILE A 578 26.19 -19.41 29.99
N LYS A 579 25.81 -20.51 29.31
CA LYS A 579 25.28 -20.40 27.94
C LYS A 579 24.01 -19.57 27.94
N VAL A 580 23.82 -18.70 26.94
CA VAL A 580 22.61 -17.87 26.85
C VAL A 580 21.35 -18.74 26.83
N ALA A 581 21.35 -19.86 26.09
CA ALA A 581 20.23 -20.79 26.08
C ALA A 581 19.87 -21.37 27.47
N GLN A 582 20.87 -21.56 28.34
CA GLN A 582 20.63 -22.03 29.72
C GLN A 582 20.12 -20.90 30.62
N LEU A 583 20.63 -19.68 30.42
CA LEU A 583 20.13 -18.51 31.14
C LEU A 583 18.67 -18.20 30.78
N VAL A 584 18.29 -18.35 29.50
CA VAL A 584 16.90 -18.22 29.03
C VAL A 584 15.97 -19.15 29.82
N GLY A 585 16.32 -20.43 29.93
CA GLY A 585 15.52 -21.39 30.71
C GLY A 585 15.41 -21.00 32.19
N TYR A 586 16.50 -20.51 32.80
CA TYR A 586 16.50 -20.07 34.18
C TYR A 586 15.61 -18.83 34.41
N VAL A 587 15.73 -17.81 33.55
CA VAL A 587 14.92 -16.58 33.65
C VAL A 587 13.45 -16.92 33.44
N SER A 588 13.13 -17.74 32.43
CA SER A 588 11.77 -18.19 32.13
C SER A 588 11.09 -18.85 33.34
N GLU A 589 11.79 -19.77 34.00
CA GLU A 589 11.29 -20.48 35.18
C GLU A 589 11.14 -19.57 36.41
N HIS A 590 12.10 -18.67 36.66
CA HIS A 590 12.20 -17.99 37.96
C HIS A 590 11.57 -16.61 37.99
N ALA A 591 11.46 -15.93 36.84
CA ALA A 591 10.90 -14.58 36.71
C ALA A 591 9.45 -14.59 36.18
N ALA A 592 8.85 -15.78 36.01
CA ALA A 592 7.52 -15.95 35.43
C ALA A 592 7.40 -15.26 34.06
N TYR A 593 8.37 -15.49 33.16
CA TYR A 593 8.36 -14.85 31.84
C TYR A 593 7.27 -15.46 30.93
N HIS A 594 6.31 -14.66 30.50
CA HIS A 594 5.15 -15.16 29.72
C HIS A 594 5.36 -15.15 28.20
N HIS A 595 6.47 -14.62 27.71
CA HIS A 595 6.73 -14.51 26.27
C HIS A 595 7.68 -15.61 25.76
N GLY A 596 7.79 -15.72 24.44
CA GLY A 596 8.64 -16.73 23.82
C GLY A 596 10.13 -16.59 24.18
N GLU A 597 10.78 -17.72 24.42
CA GLU A 597 12.22 -17.84 24.74
C GLU A 597 13.14 -17.13 23.74
N ALA A 598 12.74 -17.06 22.45
CA ALA A 598 13.50 -16.35 21.43
C ALA A 598 13.59 -14.84 21.70
N SER A 599 12.52 -14.23 22.20
CA SER A 599 12.50 -12.81 22.59
C SER A 599 13.41 -12.57 23.80
N LEU A 600 13.38 -13.51 24.76
CA LEU A 600 14.23 -13.45 25.94
C LEU A 600 15.72 -13.59 25.59
N ALA A 601 16.04 -14.51 24.69
CA ALA A 601 17.39 -14.69 24.17
C ALA A 601 17.90 -13.43 23.47
N ALA A 602 17.06 -12.81 22.62
CA ALA A 602 17.40 -11.54 21.97
C ALA A 602 17.62 -10.40 22.98
N THR A 603 16.82 -10.37 24.06
CA THR A 603 16.97 -9.41 25.17
C THR A 603 18.32 -9.59 25.88
N ILE A 604 18.70 -10.83 26.21
CA ILE A 604 20.00 -11.14 26.82
C ILE A 604 21.16 -10.74 25.90
N VAL A 605 21.05 -11.05 24.59
CA VAL A 605 22.06 -10.66 23.60
C VAL A 605 22.19 -9.14 23.53
N SER A 606 21.08 -8.42 23.44
CA SER A 606 21.07 -6.96 23.37
C SER A 606 21.67 -6.31 24.62
N LEU A 607 21.42 -6.85 25.82
CA LEU A 607 22.01 -6.36 27.08
C LEU A 607 23.53 -6.58 27.17
N ALA A 608 24.07 -7.52 26.39
CA ALA A 608 25.48 -7.88 26.41
C ALA A 608 26.32 -7.21 25.32
N GLN A 609 25.71 -6.82 24.19
CA GLN A 609 26.41 -6.24 23.04
C GLN A 609 27.29 -5.05 23.40
N ASP A 610 28.50 -5.03 22.82
CA ASP A 610 29.59 -4.08 23.13
C ASP A 610 30.20 -3.39 21.88
N PHE A 611 29.66 -3.63 20.69
CA PHE A 611 30.14 -2.96 19.47
C PHE A 611 29.80 -1.46 19.48
N VAL A 612 30.59 -0.66 18.76
CA VAL A 612 30.39 0.80 18.67
C VAL A 612 28.98 1.13 18.16
N GLY A 613 28.19 1.83 18.99
CA GLY A 613 26.80 2.18 18.73
C GLY A 613 25.75 1.22 19.32
N SER A 614 26.18 0.23 20.12
CA SER A 614 25.29 -0.58 20.97
C SER A 614 25.15 0.05 22.37
N ASN A 615 25.54 -0.65 23.44
CA ASN A 615 25.47 -0.15 24.80
C ASN A 615 26.73 0.63 25.16
N ASN A 616 26.59 1.82 25.76
CA ASN A 616 27.72 2.52 26.37
C ASN A 616 28.20 1.79 27.63
N VAL A 617 27.28 1.13 28.34
CA VAL A 617 27.53 0.21 29.46
C VAL A 617 26.69 -1.04 29.25
N ASN A 618 27.31 -2.13 28.79
CA ASN A 618 26.67 -3.43 28.71
C ASN A 618 26.44 -4.00 30.13
N LEU A 619 25.20 -4.43 30.41
CA LEU A 619 24.84 -4.94 31.74
C LEU A 619 25.17 -6.43 31.90
N LEU A 620 25.52 -7.09 30.80
CA LEU A 620 25.94 -8.49 30.72
C LEU A 620 27.24 -8.61 29.90
N SER A 621 28.07 -9.61 30.17
CA SER A 621 29.33 -9.84 29.43
C SER A 621 29.08 -10.54 28.09
N PRO A 622 29.63 -10.07 26.95
CA PRO A 622 29.47 -10.70 25.63
C PRO A 622 30.50 -11.81 25.36
N ASN A 623 30.42 -12.94 26.07
CA ASN A 623 31.42 -14.00 25.93
C ASN A 623 31.12 -14.88 24.70
N GLY A 624 31.72 -14.52 23.56
CA GLY A 624 31.56 -15.18 22.27
C GLY A 624 31.23 -14.19 21.16
N GLN A 625 30.55 -14.64 20.11
CA GLN A 625 30.16 -13.77 19.00
C GLN A 625 28.76 -13.16 19.23
N TYR A 626 28.70 -11.96 19.81
CA TYR A 626 27.46 -11.21 20.10
C TYR A 626 27.00 -10.27 18.97
N GLY A 627 27.61 -10.41 17.80
CA GLY A 627 27.31 -9.64 16.60
C GLY A 627 28.22 -8.42 16.48
N THR A 628 28.17 -7.80 15.31
CA THR A 628 29.07 -6.72 14.94
C THR A 628 28.30 -5.49 14.46
N ARG A 629 29.02 -4.38 14.35
CA ARG A 629 28.45 -3.13 13.85
C ARG A 629 27.92 -3.25 12.42
N ASP A 630 28.49 -4.13 11.60
CA ASP A 630 28.16 -4.26 10.17
C ASP A 630 26.68 -4.61 9.93
N GLN A 631 26.07 -5.38 10.86
CA GLN A 631 24.65 -5.72 10.82
C GLN A 631 23.87 -5.19 12.03
N GLY A 632 24.44 -4.24 12.78
CA GLY A 632 23.85 -3.73 14.01
C GLY A 632 23.57 -4.83 15.04
N GLY A 633 24.47 -5.81 15.14
CA GLY A 633 24.37 -6.92 16.08
C GLY A 633 23.51 -8.09 15.65
N LYS A 634 22.84 -8.04 14.48
CA LYS A 634 21.97 -9.12 13.98
C LYS A 634 22.73 -10.38 13.52
N ASP A 635 24.03 -10.26 13.35
CA ASP A 635 24.97 -11.32 12.98
C ASP A 635 25.54 -12.06 14.21
N HIS A 636 24.93 -11.89 15.38
CA HIS A 636 25.27 -12.67 16.57
C HIS A 636 25.11 -14.18 16.35
N ALA A 637 25.95 -14.97 17.01
CA ALA A 637 25.82 -16.42 16.97
C ALA A 637 24.57 -16.89 17.75
N ALA A 638 24.08 -18.08 17.41
CA ALA A 638 22.88 -18.61 18.05
C ALA A 638 23.07 -18.77 19.58
N PRO A 639 22.03 -18.57 20.41
CA PRO A 639 22.10 -18.61 21.89
C PRO A 639 22.71 -19.88 22.50
N ARG A 640 22.76 -20.98 21.74
CA ARG A 640 23.38 -22.25 22.14
C ARG A 640 24.91 -22.26 22.10
N TYR A 641 25.53 -21.29 21.42
CA TYR A 641 26.99 -21.21 21.22
C TYR A 641 27.66 -20.10 22.03
N ILE A 642 26.90 -19.12 22.49
CA ILE A 642 27.41 -17.93 23.18
C ILE A 642 27.12 -18.00 24.68
N PHE A 643 27.99 -17.35 25.45
CA PHE A 643 27.98 -17.36 26.90
C PHE A 643 27.91 -15.94 27.45
N THR A 644 27.38 -15.80 28.65
CA THR A 644 27.34 -14.53 29.36
C THR A 644 27.50 -14.73 30.86
N ASP A 645 27.86 -13.66 31.55
CA ASP A 645 27.89 -13.55 33.00
C ASP A 645 27.47 -12.13 33.41
N LEU A 646 27.36 -11.90 34.71
CA LEU A 646 27.08 -10.59 35.25
C LEU A 646 28.40 -9.85 35.58
N PRO A 647 28.75 -8.77 34.85
CA PRO A 647 29.92 -7.97 35.14
C PRO A 647 29.86 -7.41 36.58
N PRO A 648 31.00 -7.31 37.29
CA PRO A 648 31.06 -6.65 38.60
C PRO A 648 30.49 -5.21 38.57
N LEU A 649 30.68 -4.52 37.43
CA LEU A 649 30.16 -3.18 37.20
C LEU A 649 28.63 -3.11 37.33
N THR A 650 27.90 -4.13 36.87
CA THR A 650 26.43 -4.14 36.94
C THR A 650 25.92 -4.11 38.39
N ARG A 651 26.62 -4.77 39.33
CA ARG A 651 26.29 -4.68 40.77
C ARG A 651 26.84 -3.44 41.46
N ALA A 652 27.83 -2.77 40.89
CA ALA A 652 28.21 -1.44 41.34
C ALA A 652 27.17 -0.38 40.91
N LEU A 653 26.57 -0.56 39.73
CA LEU A 653 25.48 0.29 39.23
C LEU A 653 24.19 0.07 40.01
N TYR A 654 23.83 -1.19 40.29
CA TYR A 654 22.65 -1.55 41.08
C TYR A 654 23.07 -2.12 42.43
N HIS A 655 23.24 -1.23 43.41
CA HIS A 655 23.90 -1.54 44.66
C HIS A 655 23.09 -2.54 45.50
N PRO A 656 23.69 -3.64 46.01
CA PRO A 656 22.95 -4.67 46.76
C PRO A 656 22.24 -4.19 48.03
N SER A 657 22.67 -3.07 48.61
CA SER A 657 22.00 -2.47 49.77
C SER A 657 20.62 -1.90 49.44
N ASP A 658 20.32 -1.66 48.17
CA ASP A 658 19.02 -1.15 47.74
C ASP A 658 18.01 -2.30 47.56
N ASP A 659 18.47 -3.54 47.32
CA ASP A 659 17.62 -4.71 47.06
C ASP A 659 16.44 -4.86 48.07
N PRO A 660 16.63 -4.67 49.41
CA PRO A 660 15.53 -4.77 50.38
C PRO A 660 14.53 -3.60 50.36
N LEU A 661 14.88 -2.47 49.74
CA LEU A 661 14.07 -1.25 49.66
C LEU A 661 13.18 -1.23 48.42
N LEU A 662 13.48 -2.06 47.42
CA LEU A 662 12.74 -2.10 46.17
C LEU A 662 11.35 -2.72 46.37
N ALA A 663 10.35 -2.13 45.70
CA ALA A 663 8.98 -2.63 45.74
C ALA A 663 8.90 -4.02 45.08
N VAL A 664 8.54 -5.04 45.87
CA VAL A 664 8.43 -6.42 45.42
C VAL A 664 7.13 -6.62 44.64
N GLN A 665 7.22 -7.20 43.45
CA GLN A 665 6.07 -7.63 42.67
C GLN A 665 5.82 -9.15 42.82
N LYS A 666 4.60 -9.58 42.51
CA LYS A 666 4.20 -10.99 42.52
C LYS A 666 3.43 -11.37 41.27
N ASP A 667 3.72 -12.55 40.72
CA ASP A 667 2.97 -13.21 39.65
C ASP A 667 2.74 -14.67 40.03
N ASP A 668 1.51 -15.18 39.93
CA ASP A 668 1.11 -16.51 40.40
C ASP A 668 1.56 -16.82 41.86
N ASN A 669 1.56 -15.81 42.72
CA ASN A 669 2.10 -15.83 44.10
C ASN A 669 3.62 -16.04 44.22
N LEU A 670 4.36 -16.08 43.11
CA LEU A 670 5.81 -16.08 43.08
C LEU A 670 6.33 -14.65 43.13
N VAL A 671 7.41 -14.43 43.89
CA VAL A 671 8.11 -13.14 43.89
C VAL A 671 8.90 -13.01 42.60
N ILE A 672 8.61 -11.96 41.84
CA ILE A 672 9.26 -11.61 40.57
C ILE A 672 10.15 -10.38 40.75
N GLU A 673 10.60 -9.78 39.65
CA GLU A 673 11.43 -8.57 39.65
C GLU A 673 10.76 -7.36 40.32
N PRO A 674 11.54 -6.43 40.90
CA PRO A 674 10.96 -5.21 41.45
C PRO A 674 10.37 -4.31 40.37
N GLU A 675 9.54 -3.36 40.75
CA GLU A 675 8.92 -2.40 39.80
C GLU A 675 9.97 -1.68 38.94
N TYR A 676 11.07 -1.25 39.58
CA TYR A 676 12.27 -0.74 38.94
C TYR A 676 13.47 -0.91 39.86
N TYR A 677 14.67 -0.82 39.27
CA TYR A 677 15.90 -0.64 40.02
C TYR A 677 16.28 0.84 40.13
N VAL A 678 17.20 1.17 41.03
CA VAL A 678 17.75 2.52 41.17
C VAL A 678 19.25 2.47 40.85
N PRO A 679 19.65 2.70 39.59
CA PRO A 679 21.06 2.72 39.24
C PRO A 679 21.75 3.99 39.79
N VAL A 680 23.02 3.87 40.16
CA VAL A 680 23.86 5.00 40.64
C VAL A 680 23.96 6.14 39.61
N ILE A 681 23.83 5.84 38.32
CA ILE A 681 23.81 6.81 37.21
C ILE A 681 22.55 6.59 36.35
N PRO A 682 22.03 7.64 35.68
CA PRO A 682 20.81 7.53 34.89
C PRO A 682 21.03 6.71 33.61
N LEU A 683 20.84 5.38 33.69
CA LEU A 683 21.12 4.46 32.59
C LEU A 683 20.31 4.73 31.32
N VAL A 684 19.10 5.30 31.45
CA VAL A 684 18.31 5.76 30.29
C VAL A 684 19.04 6.81 29.45
N LEU A 685 19.88 7.66 30.06
CA LEU A 685 20.70 8.65 29.34
C LEU A 685 22.02 8.04 28.86
N VAL A 686 22.55 7.07 29.61
CA VAL A 686 23.83 6.43 29.28
C VAL A 686 23.66 5.48 28.09
N ASN A 687 22.73 4.54 28.15
CA ASN A 687 22.52 3.54 27.10
C ASN A 687 21.47 3.97 26.07
N GLY A 688 20.65 4.98 26.38
CA GLY A 688 19.47 5.27 25.58
C GLY A 688 18.43 4.15 25.68
N ALA A 689 17.34 4.31 24.95
CA ALA A 689 16.36 3.25 24.74
C ALA A 689 15.62 3.47 23.43
N GLU A 690 15.24 2.37 22.79
CA GLU A 690 14.42 2.37 21.59
C GLU A 690 13.24 1.44 21.81
N GLY A 691 12.02 1.91 21.53
CA GLY A 691 10.80 1.14 21.67
C GLY A 691 9.67 1.79 20.88
N ILE A 692 8.73 0.97 20.41
CA ILE A 692 7.52 1.43 19.72
C ILE A 692 6.35 0.96 20.57
N GLY A 693 5.59 1.90 21.11
CA GLY A 693 4.43 1.63 21.93
C GLY A 693 3.15 2.11 21.25
N THR A 694 2.00 1.75 21.81
CA THR A 694 0.73 2.29 21.33
C THR A 694 0.65 3.79 21.55
N GLY A 695 0.81 4.54 20.45
CA GLY A 695 0.79 5.99 20.42
C GLY A 695 2.18 6.64 20.48
N TRP A 696 3.26 5.90 20.73
CA TRP A 696 4.61 6.43 20.93
C TRP A 696 5.65 5.88 19.96
#